data_AF-A0A971AYA7-F1
#
_entry.id   AF-A0A971AYA7-F1
#
_cell.length_a   1.000
_cell.length_b   1.000
_cell.length_c   1.000
_cell.angle_alpha   90.00
_cell.angle_beta   90.00
_cell.angle_gamma   90.00
#
_symmetry.space_group_name_H-M   'P 1'
#
loop_
_entity.id
_entity.type
_entity.pdbx_description
1 polymer ?
#
loop_
_entity_poly.entity_id
_entity_poly.type
_entity_poly.pdbx_seq_one_letter_code
_entity_poly.pdbx_strand_id
1 'polypeptide(L)'
;MLEKLLSPDTIAVIGASRTPGKVGHEILANLVNQGFGGTIVPINPTTDEILGLKCYPTLKESGIKIDLAVIAVATARVPDAIADSLAAGAGAICVITAGFKEVGHEGAEREKKIAAQVRSGGARLLGPNCLGLLNTHRRMNASFAKEMPPPGAISVMSQSGALCTAILDLAVARNMGLSKLISIGNKADLDETAFVEALAEDPETRVIVAYLESIESGKDFVRTAAEAARTKPVVVFKSGTSSAGAKAASSHTGSLAGADIAYGAAFKRSGILRAPTFESMFDYATALAMQPLPKGKRVAIITNAGGPGIMAADAVEHSGLRVATLDKSLMDELAKSLPDAASVANPIDVLGDAQADRYAAAVAAAQQDPNVDAIVVLLTPQAMTQFVETARAISDNRGTKPILVSFMGGKDVLPGRKELLELGIPEYPSPERAVAALRAMVEYAEWKEMPPRVVARFPVNRRRAERVLHRCIRTGQFQVGEAAAKDVMRAYNFNVPPGRIAATADDAVDVAIKIGLPVAMKIVSPDIVHKSDLGGVKLNLSTPDEVRDAFDLMMLRIGKKMPEARLLGTYIEKMGTRGREVILGMTRDPQFGPMLMFGLGGIFVEIMKDVTFHLAPVTAQEALEMLRNTKSYALLEGARGRDRVDVDAIANCLQRLSQLVTDFPQIQEMDINPLIVGGIGTDPVVADARITLSKTS
;
A
#
# COMPACT_ATOMS: atom_id res chain seq x y z
N MET A 1 -20.20 6.04 12.76
CA MET A 1 -19.50 5.62 14.02
C MET A 1 -18.66 6.73 14.66
N LEU A 2 -18.02 7.64 13.89
CA LEU A 2 -17.11 8.68 14.43
C LEU A 2 -17.68 10.10 14.42
N GLU A 3 -19.01 10.25 14.34
CA GLU A 3 -19.67 11.56 14.21
C GLU A 3 -19.34 12.50 15.39
N LYS A 4 -19.34 11.97 16.62
CA LYS A 4 -18.98 12.74 17.82
C LYS A 4 -17.53 13.21 17.85
N LEU A 5 -16.66 12.65 17.01
CA LEU A 5 -15.28 13.13 16.83
C LEU A 5 -15.19 14.12 15.65
N LEU A 6 -15.73 13.75 14.48
CA LEU A 6 -15.54 14.50 13.23
C LEU A 6 -16.50 15.68 13.06
N SER A 7 -17.61 15.68 13.80
CA SER A 7 -18.72 16.63 13.69
C SER A 7 -19.46 16.81 15.03
N PRO A 8 -18.74 17.11 16.15
CA PRO A 8 -19.37 17.37 17.43
C PRO A 8 -20.19 18.67 17.42
N ASP A 9 -21.21 18.74 18.27
CA ASP A 9 -21.95 19.98 18.55
C ASP A 9 -21.43 20.68 19.81
N THR A 10 -20.79 19.93 20.72
CA THR A 10 -20.19 20.46 21.96
C THR A 10 -18.77 19.95 22.16
N ILE A 11 -17.81 20.87 22.31
CA ILE A 11 -16.39 20.56 22.52
C ILE A 11 -15.93 21.10 23.88
N ALA A 12 -15.40 20.22 24.73
CA ALA A 12 -14.69 20.62 25.94
C ALA A 12 -13.18 20.71 25.70
N VAL A 13 -12.53 21.77 26.20
CA VAL A 13 -11.07 21.92 26.16
C VAL A 13 -10.52 21.82 27.57
N ILE A 14 -9.98 20.64 27.91
CA ILE A 14 -9.43 20.33 29.23
C ILE A 14 -7.95 20.69 29.27
N GLY A 15 -7.59 21.64 30.12
CA GLY A 15 -6.26 22.26 30.09
C GLY A 15 -6.23 23.59 29.35
N ALA A 16 -7.39 24.19 29.07
CA ALA A 16 -7.50 25.56 28.57
C ALA A 16 -6.70 26.53 29.45
N SER A 17 -6.13 27.58 28.87
CA SER A 17 -5.30 28.54 29.61
C SER A 17 -5.45 29.97 29.10
N ARG A 18 -5.23 30.94 29.99
CA ARG A 18 -5.11 32.37 29.61
C ARG A 18 -3.75 32.72 29.01
N THR A 19 -2.76 31.84 29.12
CA THR A 19 -1.39 32.11 28.68
C THR A 19 -1.23 31.73 27.20
N PRO A 20 -0.99 32.69 26.29
CA PRO A 20 -0.68 32.39 24.89
C PRO A 20 0.56 31.50 24.75
N GLY A 21 0.59 30.64 23.73
CA GLY A 21 1.64 29.66 23.49
C GLY A 21 1.51 28.35 24.26
N LYS A 22 0.61 28.25 25.26
CA LYS A 22 0.25 26.96 25.85
C LYS A 22 -0.69 26.21 24.91
N VAL A 23 -0.47 24.91 24.73
CA VAL A 23 -1.27 24.05 23.83
C VAL A 23 -2.78 24.20 24.05
N GLY A 24 -3.26 24.14 25.30
CA GLY A 24 -4.68 24.31 25.61
C GLY A 24 -5.22 25.73 25.37
N HIS A 25 -4.37 26.76 25.38
CA HIS A 25 -4.76 28.10 24.93
C HIS A 25 -4.93 28.13 23.41
N GLU A 26 -3.95 27.61 22.66
CA GLU A 26 -3.98 27.63 21.19
C GLU A 26 -5.18 26.86 20.63
N ILE A 27 -5.51 25.70 21.21
CA ILE A 27 -6.71 24.93 20.82
C ILE A 27 -7.99 25.74 21.04
N LEU A 28 -8.12 26.38 22.21
CA LEU A 28 -9.29 27.19 22.51
C LEU A 28 -9.38 28.41 21.59
N ALA A 29 -8.25 29.11 21.39
CA ALA A 29 -8.14 30.26 20.49
C ALA A 29 -8.52 29.88 19.06
N ASN A 30 -8.08 28.73 18.57
CA ASN A 30 -8.43 28.23 17.25
C ASN A 30 -9.93 28.00 17.08
N LEU A 31 -10.60 27.35 18.03
CA LEU A 31 -12.05 27.15 17.97
C LEU A 31 -12.82 28.47 17.97
N VAL A 32 -12.40 29.44 18.79
CA VAL A 32 -13.01 30.77 18.87
C VAL A 32 -12.77 31.58 17.60
N ASN A 33 -11.52 31.68 17.15
CA ASN A 33 -11.12 32.53 16.02
C ASN A 33 -11.68 32.04 14.68
N GLN A 34 -11.85 30.72 14.53
CA GLN A 34 -12.48 30.15 13.33
C GLN A 34 -14.01 30.30 13.35
N GLY A 35 -14.60 30.66 14.49
CA GLY A 35 -16.04 30.82 14.63
C GLY A 35 -16.76 29.47 14.56
N PHE A 36 -16.27 28.47 15.31
CA PHE A 36 -16.93 27.18 15.45
C PHE A 36 -18.38 27.38 15.91
N GLY A 37 -19.33 26.80 15.17
CA GLY A 37 -20.76 27.03 15.39
C GLY A 37 -21.37 26.29 16.59
N GLY A 38 -20.63 25.35 17.19
CA GLY A 38 -21.07 24.58 18.34
C GLY A 38 -20.73 25.22 19.69
N THR A 39 -21.04 24.53 20.78
CA THR A 39 -20.74 24.98 22.15
C THR A 39 -19.29 24.66 22.51
N ILE A 40 -18.55 25.67 22.98
CA ILE A 40 -17.16 25.52 23.47
C ILE A 40 -17.15 25.61 24.99
N VAL A 41 -16.60 24.61 25.67
CA VAL A 41 -16.54 24.50 27.14
C VAL A 41 -15.09 24.48 27.62
N PRO A 42 -14.49 25.63 27.98
CA PRO A 42 -13.13 25.67 28.52
C PRO A 42 -13.09 25.20 29.97
N ILE A 43 -12.14 24.30 30.29
CA ILE A 43 -11.94 23.75 31.63
C ILE A 43 -10.56 24.13 32.17
N ASN A 44 -10.56 24.89 33.27
CA ASN A 44 -9.37 25.31 34.01
C ASN A 44 -9.70 25.57 35.51
N PRO A 45 -8.92 25.01 36.46
CA PRO A 45 -9.24 25.09 37.89
C PRO A 45 -9.03 26.47 38.54
N THR A 46 -8.39 27.43 37.85
CA THR A 46 -7.90 28.69 38.44
C THR A 46 -8.52 29.96 37.89
N THR A 47 -9.41 29.85 36.90
CA THR A 47 -9.98 31.02 36.21
C THR A 47 -11.42 30.73 35.79
N ASP A 48 -12.23 31.78 35.82
CA ASP A 48 -13.67 31.79 35.51
C ASP A 48 -13.98 32.25 34.08
N GLU A 49 -13.02 32.90 33.41
CA GLU A 49 -13.13 33.31 32.00
C GLU A 49 -11.83 33.10 31.21
N ILE A 50 -11.93 32.67 29.95
CA ILE A 50 -10.83 32.60 28.97
C ILE A 50 -11.37 32.98 27.58
N LEU A 51 -10.73 33.94 26.90
CA LEU A 51 -11.10 34.39 25.54
C LEU A 51 -12.58 34.78 25.40
N GLY A 52 -13.16 35.42 26.43
CA GLY A 52 -14.57 35.83 26.44
C GLY A 52 -15.56 34.68 26.70
N LEU A 53 -15.09 33.46 26.94
CA LEU A 53 -15.91 32.30 27.26
C LEU A 53 -15.86 32.02 28.77
N LYS A 54 -17.02 31.69 29.33
CA LYS A 54 -17.13 31.19 30.70
C LYS A 54 -16.32 29.88 30.84
N CYS A 55 -15.42 29.87 31.81
CA CYS A 55 -14.54 28.75 32.13
C CYS A 55 -14.99 28.08 33.42
N TYR A 56 -14.87 26.76 33.46
CA TYR A 56 -15.29 25.95 34.60
C TYR A 56 -14.09 25.24 35.23
N PRO A 57 -14.06 25.07 36.56
CA PRO A 57 -13.02 24.30 37.23
C PRO A 57 -12.99 22.83 36.81
N THR A 58 -14.17 22.24 36.62
CA THR A 58 -14.37 20.82 36.25
C THR A 58 -15.50 20.67 35.25
N LEU A 59 -15.51 19.56 34.50
CA LEU A 59 -16.61 19.23 33.59
C LEU A 59 -17.93 19.05 34.33
N LYS A 60 -17.89 18.47 35.54
CA LYS A 60 -19.07 18.26 36.38
C LYS A 60 -19.78 19.59 36.71
N GLU A 61 -19.00 20.63 37.02
CA GLU A 61 -19.55 21.95 37.34
C GLU A 61 -20.11 22.69 36.12
N SER A 62 -19.71 22.31 34.90
CA SER A 62 -20.32 22.86 33.70
C SER A 62 -21.79 22.44 33.56
N GLY A 63 -22.13 21.21 33.95
CA GLY A 63 -23.46 20.61 33.72
C GLY A 63 -23.80 20.40 32.25
N ILE A 64 -22.85 20.62 31.33
CA ILE A 64 -23.05 20.55 29.88
C ILE A 64 -22.68 19.15 29.41
N LYS A 65 -23.56 18.54 28.60
CA LYS A 65 -23.25 17.26 27.93
C LYS A 65 -22.22 17.48 26.83
N ILE A 66 -21.14 16.71 26.86
CA ILE A 66 -20.01 16.85 25.93
C ILE A 66 -20.12 15.83 24.80
N ASP A 67 -19.82 16.24 23.57
CA ASP A 67 -19.66 15.31 22.44
C ASP A 67 -18.19 14.90 22.28
N LEU A 68 -17.30 15.90 22.24
CA LEU A 68 -15.84 15.74 22.13
C LEU A 68 -15.13 16.41 23.30
N ALA A 69 -14.29 15.66 24.00
CA ALA A 69 -13.34 16.22 24.97
C ALA A 69 -11.92 16.25 24.38
N VAL A 70 -11.30 17.43 24.33
CA VAL A 70 -9.90 17.63 23.91
C VAL A 70 -9.04 17.83 25.16
N ILE A 71 -8.11 16.92 25.40
CA ILE A 71 -7.31 16.84 26.62
C ILE A 71 -5.87 17.30 26.33
N ALA A 72 -5.49 18.41 26.95
CA ALA A 72 -4.16 19.04 26.86
C ALA A 72 -3.55 19.34 28.25
N VAL A 73 -3.69 18.38 29.18
CA VAL A 73 -3.12 18.44 30.54
C VAL A 73 -1.84 17.58 30.65
N ALA A 74 -1.11 17.70 31.77
CA ALA A 74 0.06 16.85 32.02
C ALA A 74 -0.31 15.35 32.02
N THR A 75 0.61 14.48 31.58
CA THR A 75 0.40 13.04 31.39
C THR A 75 -0.21 12.35 32.62
N ALA A 76 0.23 12.73 33.83
CA ALA A 76 -0.28 12.17 35.09
C ALA A 76 -1.77 12.47 35.37
N ARG A 77 -2.33 13.51 34.73
CA ARG A 77 -3.72 13.96 34.91
C ARG A 77 -4.65 13.46 33.80
N VAL A 78 -4.13 12.82 32.76
CA VAL A 78 -4.92 12.33 31.63
C VAL A 78 -5.97 11.28 32.07
N PRO A 79 -5.67 10.29 32.94
CA PRO A 79 -6.68 9.32 33.37
C PRO A 79 -7.88 9.96 34.09
N ASP A 80 -7.62 10.95 34.95
CA ASP A 80 -8.67 11.70 35.66
C ASP A 80 -9.52 12.52 34.66
N ALA A 81 -8.86 13.21 33.73
CA ALA A 81 -9.56 13.99 32.70
C ALA A 81 -10.43 13.10 31.79
N ILE A 82 -9.99 11.87 31.49
CA ILE A 82 -10.79 10.86 30.77
C ILE A 82 -12.01 10.47 31.60
N ALA A 83 -11.85 10.16 32.88
CA ALA A 83 -12.96 9.80 33.76
C ALA A 83 -14.01 10.92 33.83
N ASP A 84 -13.58 12.18 33.98
CA ASP A 84 -14.46 13.35 33.98
C ASP A 84 -15.18 13.52 32.64
N SER A 85 -14.49 13.29 31.52
CA SER A 85 -15.06 13.36 30.17
C SER A 85 -16.16 12.32 29.95
N LEU A 86 -15.91 11.08 30.37
CA LEU A 86 -16.87 9.99 30.31
C LEU A 86 -18.09 10.27 31.18
N ALA A 87 -17.89 10.78 32.40
CA ALA A 87 -18.98 11.16 33.31
C ALA A 87 -19.85 12.30 32.73
N ALA A 88 -19.26 13.19 31.93
CA ALA A 88 -19.97 14.24 31.22
C ALA A 88 -20.64 13.78 29.90
N GLY A 89 -20.55 12.48 29.58
CA GLY A 89 -21.20 11.86 28.42
C GLY A 89 -20.46 12.02 27.09
N ALA A 90 -19.15 12.32 27.12
CA ALA A 90 -18.33 12.42 25.91
C ALA A 90 -18.38 11.13 25.08
N GLY A 91 -18.78 11.25 23.81
CA GLY A 91 -18.75 10.12 22.86
C GLY A 91 -17.38 9.93 22.21
N ALA A 92 -16.55 10.97 22.19
CA ALA A 92 -15.18 10.94 21.70
C ALA A 92 -14.24 11.72 22.62
N ILE A 93 -13.00 11.24 22.73
CA ILE A 93 -11.95 11.88 23.51
C ILE A 93 -10.69 11.98 22.63
N CYS A 94 -10.15 13.18 22.51
CA CYS A 94 -8.89 13.46 21.82
C CYS A 94 -7.82 13.80 22.86
N VAL A 95 -6.79 12.96 22.97
CA VAL A 95 -5.66 13.21 23.88
C VAL A 95 -4.50 13.80 23.08
N ILE A 96 -4.24 15.09 23.30
CA ILE A 96 -3.12 15.81 22.69
C ILE A 96 -1.80 15.43 23.36
N THR A 97 -1.86 15.24 24.67
CA THR A 97 -0.72 14.99 25.55
C THR A 97 0.15 13.81 25.12
N ALA A 98 1.47 14.03 25.12
CA ALA A 98 2.50 13.00 24.93
C ALA A 98 2.93 12.34 26.27
N GLY A 99 3.95 11.49 26.24
CA GLY A 99 4.47 10.71 27.37
C GLY A 99 3.89 9.28 27.47
N PHE A 100 3.51 8.67 26.34
CA PHE A 100 2.87 7.36 26.25
C PHE A 100 3.76 6.35 25.48
N LYS A 101 3.22 5.50 24.59
CA LYS A 101 3.97 4.40 23.94
C LYS A 101 5.30 4.83 23.32
N GLU A 102 5.39 6.06 22.81
CA GLU A 102 6.57 6.65 22.20
C GLU A 102 7.76 6.83 23.16
N VAL A 103 7.53 6.85 24.48
CA VAL A 103 8.62 6.96 25.48
C VAL A 103 9.09 5.59 26.02
N GLY A 104 8.53 4.49 25.53
CA GLY A 104 8.94 3.12 25.86
C GLY A 104 7.91 2.33 26.66
N HIS A 105 8.38 1.24 27.30
CA HIS A 105 7.51 0.20 27.87
C HIS A 105 6.50 0.72 28.90
N GLU A 106 6.92 1.53 29.87
CA GLU A 106 6.00 2.10 30.87
C GLU A 106 4.95 3.02 30.26
N GLY A 107 5.33 3.75 29.21
CA GLY A 107 4.42 4.60 28.46
C GLY A 107 3.40 3.79 27.68
N ALA A 108 3.80 2.65 27.10
CA ALA A 108 2.90 1.71 26.43
C ALA A 108 1.87 1.10 27.40
N GLU A 109 2.28 0.76 28.63
CA GLU A 109 1.34 0.27 29.66
C GLU A 109 0.35 1.35 30.11
N ARG A 110 0.80 2.61 30.22
CA ARG A 110 -0.09 3.76 30.46
C ARG A 110 -1.08 3.95 29.32
N GLU A 111 -0.62 3.86 28.09
CA GLU A 111 -1.45 3.98 26.89
C GLU A 111 -2.55 2.92 26.84
N LYS A 112 -2.20 1.65 27.09
CA LYS A 112 -3.16 0.55 27.15
C LYS A 112 -4.26 0.82 28.20
N LYS A 113 -3.89 1.34 29.37
CA LYS A 113 -4.85 1.66 30.45
C LYS A 113 -5.83 2.74 30.03
N ILE A 114 -5.37 3.85 29.45
CA ILE A 114 -6.28 4.93 29.02
C ILE A 114 -7.18 4.48 27.87
N ALA A 115 -6.67 3.70 26.92
CA ALA A 115 -7.48 3.18 25.82
C ALA A 115 -8.55 2.20 26.33
N ALA A 116 -8.21 1.33 27.29
CA ALA A 116 -9.17 0.45 27.93
C ALA A 116 -10.25 1.21 28.71
N GLN A 117 -9.86 2.27 29.43
CA GLN A 117 -10.78 3.15 30.17
C GLN A 117 -11.78 3.86 29.24
N VAL A 118 -11.30 4.40 28.11
CA VAL A 118 -12.17 5.07 27.13
C VAL A 118 -13.17 4.08 26.51
N ARG A 119 -12.69 2.90 26.10
CA ARG A 119 -13.53 1.85 25.52
C ARG A 119 -14.58 1.33 26.50
N SER A 120 -14.22 1.08 27.76
CA SER A 120 -15.19 0.60 28.76
C SER A 120 -16.25 1.64 29.11
N GLY A 121 -15.93 2.93 28.96
CA GLY A 121 -16.87 4.04 29.08
C GLY A 121 -17.77 4.27 27.86
N GLY A 122 -17.63 3.48 26.78
CA GLY A 122 -18.45 3.60 25.58
C GLY A 122 -18.06 4.73 24.62
N ALA A 123 -16.88 5.34 24.81
CA ALA A 123 -16.35 6.39 23.93
C ALA A 123 -15.21 5.87 23.05
N ARG A 124 -14.75 6.70 22.10
CA ARG A 124 -13.58 6.41 21.24
C ARG A 124 -12.43 7.37 21.51
N LEU A 125 -11.19 6.88 21.40
CA LEU A 125 -9.97 7.66 21.68
C LEU A 125 -9.21 8.00 20.38
N LEU A 126 -8.99 9.29 20.12
CA LEU A 126 -8.03 9.80 19.16
C LEU A 126 -6.70 10.13 19.87
N GLY A 127 -5.58 9.65 19.32
CA GLY A 127 -4.25 9.79 19.92
C GLY A 127 -3.89 8.60 20.84
N PRO A 128 -3.15 8.80 21.95
CA PRO A 128 -2.62 10.09 22.44
C PRO A 128 -1.48 10.62 21.55
N ASN A 129 -0.77 11.66 22.02
CA ASN A 129 0.38 12.24 21.32
C ASN A 129 0.02 12.63 19.88
N CYS A 130 -0.98 13.49 19.73
CA CYS A 130 -1.47 13.93 18.43
C CYS A 130 -1.61 15.45 18.38
N LEU A 131 -1.68 16.00 17.17
CA LEU A 131 -1.93 17.43 16.96
C LEU A 131 -3.37 17.83 17.32
N GLY A 132 -4.31 16.87 17.25
CA GLY A 132 -5.76 17.10 17.22
C GLY A 132 -6.33 16.93 15.82
N LEU A 133 -7.45 17.59 15.56
CA LEU A 133 -8.17 17.47 14.29
C LEU A 133 -8.87 18.76 13.85
N LEU A 134 -9.12 18.85 12.55
CA LEU A 134 -9.84 19.94 11.91
C LEU A 134 -10.97 19.41 11.04
N ASN A 135 -12.06 20.18 10.96
CA ASN A 135 -13.13 20.05 9.97
C ASN A 135 -13.44 21.45 9.41
N THR A 136 -13.10 21.68 8.15
CA THR A 136 -13.21 22.99 7.49
C THR A 136 -14.66 23.39 7.23
N HIS A 137 -15.51 22.44 6.86
CA HIS A 137 -16.94 22.67 6.62
C HIS A 137 -17.70 23.08 7.89
N ARG A 138 -17.18 22.71 9.06
CA ARG A 138 -17.73 23.10 10.38
C ARG A 138 -16.96 24.21 11.09
N ARG A 139 -15.95 24.80 10.45
CA ARG A 139 -15.05 25.78 11.07
C ARG A 139 -14.47 25.30 12.41
N MET A 140 -14.24 23.99 12.51
CA MET A 140 -13.72 23.35 13.69
C MET A 140 -12.21 23.18 13.54
N ASN A 141 -11.44 23.90 14.35
CA ASN A 141 -10.00 23.63 14.54
C ASN A 141 -9.76 23.22 16.00
N ALA A 142 -9.97 21.93 16.29
CA ALA A 142 -9.74 21.32 17.59
C ALA A 142 -8.29 20.80 17.69
N SER A 143 -7.34 21.64 17.31
CA SER A 143 -5.91 21.34 17.25
C SER A 143 -5.10 22.58 17.65
N PHE A 144 -3.79 22.42 17.86
CA PHE A 144 -2.88 23.55 18.06
C PHE A 144 -2.16 23.98 16.77
N ALA A 145 -2.70 23.63 15.60
CA ALA A 145 -2.22 24.14 14.32
C ALA A 145 -2.70 25.57 14.09
N LYS A 146 -1.81 26.43 13.60
CA LYS A 146 -2.09 27.86 13.39
C LYS A 146 -3.04 28.11 12.21
N GLU A 147 -2.85 27.36 11.12
CA GLU A 147 -3.49 27.62 9.84
C GLU A 147 -4.72 26.72 9.63
N MET A 148 -5.73 27.26 8.94
CA MET A 148 -6.92 26.51 8.51
C MET A 148 -7.19 26.79 7.03
N PRO A 149 -7.05 25.79 6.14
CA PRO A 149 -7.28 25.98 4.71
C PRO A 149 -8.77 26.18 4.40
N PRO A 150 -9.10 26.67 3.20
CA PRO A 150 -10.50 26.77 2.77
C PRO A 150 -11.17 25.39 2.75
N PRO A 151 -12.52 25.33 2.84
CA PRO A 151 -13.24 24.09 2.67
C PRO A 151 -13.00 23.46 1.30
N GLY A 152 -12.83 22.15 1.26
CA GLY A 152 -12.66 21.36 0.05
C GLY A 152 -13.07 19.91 0.24
N ALA A 153 -12.60 19.03 -0.64
CA ALA A 153 -13.07 17.64 -0.70
C ALA A 153 -11.98 16.59 -0.35
N ILE A 154 -10.79 17.04 0.08
CA ILE A 154 -9.67 16.17 0.44
C ILE A 154 -9.65 16.01 1.96
N SER A 155 -9.75 14.78 2.45
CA SER A 155 -9.56 14.48 3.87
C SER A 155 -8.21 13.81 4.09
N VAL A 156 -7.45 14.35 5.04
CA VAL A 156 -6.09 13.91 5.35
C VAL A 156 -6.05 13.27 6.73
N MET A 157 -5.47 12.08 6.82
CA MET A 157 -5.04 11.49 8.09
C MET A 157 -3.52 11.33 8.13
N SER A 158 -2.91 11.59 9.28
CA SER A 158 -1.45 11.48 9.42
C SER A 158 -1.06 11.01 10.81
N GLN A 159 -0.12 10.04 10.85
CA GLN A 159 0.53 9.60 12.08
C GLN A 159 1.49 10.65 12.64
N SER A 160 2.05 11.50 11.78
CA SER A 160 2.94 12.58 12.19
C SER A 160 2.18 13.89 12.36
N GLY A 161 2.11 14.39 13.58
CA GLY A 161 1.55 15.71 13.89
C GLY A 161 2.33 16.87 13.26
N ALA A 162 3.67 16.75 13.15
CA ALA A 162 4.50 17.75 12.50
C ALA A 162 4.24 17.82 10.98
N LEU A 163 3.95 16.68 10.33
CA LEU A 163 3.55 16.72 8.92
C LEU A 163 2.16 17.31 8.73
N CYS A 164 1.24 17.15 9.68
CA CYS A 164 -0.05 17.83 9.59
C CYS A 164 0.10 19.35 9.49
N THR A 165 0.99 19.97 10.27
CA THR A 165 1.19 21.42 10.22
C THR A 165 1.82 21.86 8.89
N ALA A 166 2.78 21.10 8.37
CA ALA A 166 3.36 21.34 7.05
C ALA A 166 2.31 21.16 5.92
N ILE A 167 1.41 20.19 6.06
CA ILE A 167 0.32 19.97 5.09
C ILE A 167 -0.66 21.14 5.11
N LEU A 168 -1.03 21.64 6.29
CA LEU A 168 -1.93 22.80 6.42
C LEU A 168 -1.32 24.07 5.82
N ASP A 169 -0.05 24.34 6.14
CA ASP A 169 0.68 25.49 5.60
C ASP A 169 0.74 25.45 4.07
N LEU A 170 1.08 24.28 3.50
CA LEU A 170 1.14 24.10 2.06
C LEU A 170 -0.25 24.17 1.41
N ALA A 171 -1.29 23.65 2.07
CA ALA A 171 -2.66 23.73 1.60
C ALA A 171 -3.13 25.19 1.50
N VAL A 172 -2.84 26.02 2.52
CA VAL A 172 -3.12 27.46 2.48
C VAL A 172 -2.32 28.14 1.37
N ALA A 173 -1.02 27.89 1.28
CA ALA A 173 -0.15 28.50 0.26
C ALA A 173 -0.58 28.18 -1.18
N ARG A 174 -1.17 27.00 -1.39
CA ARG A 174 -1.68 26.55 -2.69
C ARG A 174 -3.18 26.76 -2.87
N ASN A 175 -3.86 27.46 -1.96
CA ASN A 175 -5.32 27.61 -1.96
C ASN A 175 -6.07 26.27 -2.13
N MET A 176 -5.51 25.19 -1.61
CA MET A 176 -6.02 23.85 -1.74
C MET A 176 -6.97 23.55 -0.58
N GLY A 177 -8.25 23.36 -0.92
CA GLY A 177 -9.26 23.10 0.10
C GLY A 177 -9.17 21.70 0.69
N LEU A 178 -9.18 21.60 2.02
CA LEU A 178 -9.32 20.34 2.75
C LEU A 178 -10.74 20.23 3.31
N SER A 179 -11.23 19.00 3.49
CA SER A 179 -12.46 18.70 4.24
C SER A 179 -12.11 18.50 5.71
N LYS A 180 -11.27 17.50 5.99
CA LYS A 180 -10.84 17.15 7.34
C LYS A 180 -9.33 16.95 7.37
N LEU A 181 -8.72 17.27 8.50
CA LEU A 181 -7.35 16.87 8.80
C LEU A 181 -7.30 16.24 10.18
N ILE A 182 -6.75 15.02 10.27
CA ILE A 182 -6.82 14.19 11.46
C ILE A 182 -5.40 13.72 11.80
N SER A 183 -4.87 14.18 12.93
CA SER A 183 -3.62 13.64 13.47
C SER A 183 -3.94 12.44 14.34
N ILE A 184 -3.56 11.23 13.91
CA ILE A 184 -3.93 9.98 14.58
C ILE A 184 -2.95 9.58 15.69
N GLY A 185 -1.74 10.18 15.70
CA GLY A 185 -0.74 10.00 16.77
C GLY A 185 -0.38 8.53 16.99
N ASN A 186 -0.38 8.11 18.26
CA ASN A 186 0.00 6.76 18.64
C ASN A 186 -1.02 5.67 18.26
N LYS A 187 -2.26 6.04 17.91
CA LYS A 187 -3.36 5.13 17.54
C LYS A 187 -3.71 4.11 18.64
N ALA A 188 -3.88 4.56 19.87
CA ALA A 188 -4.16 3.67 21.01
C ALA A 188 -5.56 3.00 20.95
N ASP A 189 -6.49 3.58 20.18
CA ASP A 189 -7.83 3.03 19.95
C ASP A 189 -8.31 3.24 18.51
N LEU A 190 -8.40 4.49 18.04
CA LEU A 190 -8.69 4.79 16.66
C LEU A 190 -7.40 4.73 15.83
N ASP A 191 -7.42 3.89 14.81
CA ASP A 191 -6.31 3.68 13.88
C ASP A 191 -6.67 4.15 12.46
N GLU A 192 -5.72 4.04 11.53
CA GLU A 192 -5.95 4.36 10.12
C GLU A 192 -7.12 3.60 9.51
N THR A 193 -7.37 2.36 9.92
CA THR A 193 -8.45 1.53 9.36
C THR A 193 -9.81 2.14 9.68
N ALA A 194 -10.02 2.55 10.93
CA ALA A 194 -11.26 3.22 11.36
C ALA A 194 -11.49 4.54 10.62
N PHE A 195 -10.43 5.29 10.31
CA PHE A 195 -10.55 6.55 9.57
C PHE A 195 -10.79 6.34 8.07
N VAL A 196 -10.19 5.33 7.44
CA VAL A 196 -10.54 4.97 6.05
C VAL A 196 -12.04 4.65 5.95
N GLU A 197 -12.56 3.83 6.86
CA GLU A 197 -13.98 3.45 6.89
C GLU A 197 -14.89 4.69 7.06
N ALA A 198 -14.61 5.52 8.07
CA ALA A 198 -15.43 6.71 8.32
C ALA A 198 -15.38 7.74 7.18
N LEU A 199 -14.22 7.95 6.57
CA LEU A 199 -14.07 8.90 5.46
C LEU A 199 -14.63 8.36 4.14
N ALA A 200 -14.70 7.03 3.97
CA ALA A 200 -15.37 6.40 2.83
C ALA A 200 -16.86 6.73 2.80
N GLU A 201 -17.51 6.86 3.95
CA GLU A 201 -18.93 7.21 4.09
C GLU A 201 -19.20 8.73 4.12
N ASP A 202 -18.18 9.54 4.40
CA ASP A 202 -18.34 10.99 4.60
C ASP A 202 -18.66 11.76 3.29
N PRO A 203 -19.83 12.40 3.16
CA PRO A 203 -20.24 13.08 1.91
C PRO A 203 -19.35 14.28 1.55
N GLU A 204 -18.67 14.89 2.53
CA GLU A 204 -17.75 16.02 2.30
C GLU A 204 -16.37 15.57 1.81
N THR A 205 -16.08 14.26 1.86
CA THR A 205 -14.82 13.69 1.41
C THR A 205 -15.00 13.03 0.05
N ARG A 206 -14.20 13.48 -0.93
CA ARG A 206 -14.06 12.85 -2.26
C ARG A 206 -12.75 12.08 -2.38
N VAL A 207 -11.69 12.51 -1.70
CA VAL A 207 -10.37 11.85 -1.72
C VAL A 207 -9.86 11.65 -0.30
N ILE A 208 -9.41 10.44 0.01
CA ILE A 208 -8.79 10.11 1.28
C ILE A 208 -7.28 10.11 1.10
N VAL A 209 -6.56 10.85 1.93
CA VAL A 209 -5.09 10.95 1.91
C VAL A 209 -4.55 10.48 3.25
N ALA A 210 -3.51 9.64 3.22
CA ALA A 210 -2.86 9.15 4.42
C ALA A 210 -1.35 9.32 4.39
N TYR A 211 -0.79 9.86 5.48
CA TYR A 211 0.61 9.65 5.82
C TYR A 211 0.73 8.55 6.87
N LEU A 212 1.36 7.44 6.50
CA LEU A 212 1.49 6.26 7.36
C LEU A 212 2.96 5.90 7.58
N GLU A 213 3.34 5.69 8.83
CA GLU A 213 4.62 5.14 9.26
C GLU A 213 4.50 3.62 9.47
N SER A 214 3.38 3.18 10.04
CA SER A 214 2.99 1.78 10.23
C SER A 214 1.49 1.56 10.05
N ILE A 215 1.05 0.31 10.01
CA ILE A 215 -0.37 -0.08 10.04
C ILE A 215 -0.58 -0.95 11.28
N GLU A 216 -1.74 -0.92 11.92
CA GLU A 216 -2.00 -1.75 13.11
C GLU A 216 -2.41 -3.17 12.67
N SER A 217 -3.52 -3.29 11.93
CA SER A 217 -3.97 -4.56 11.35
C SER A 217 -3.85 -4.55 9.83
N GLY A 218 -2.82 -5.19 9.27
CA GLY A 218 -2.62 -5.21 7.82
C GLY A 218 -3.75 -5.90 7.07
N LYS A 219 -4.34 -6.95 7.65
CA LYS A 219 -5.46 -7.69 7.06
C LYS A 219 -6.74 -6.85 7.00
N ASP A 220 -7.10 -6.21 8.11
CA ASP A 220 -8.32 -5.39 8.16
C ASP A 220 -8.16 -4.14 7.31
N PHE A 221 -6.98 -3.49 7.36
CA PHE A 221 -6.67 -2.35 6.51
C PHE A 221 -6.81 -2.66 5.02
N VAL A 222 -6.25 -3.79 4.54
CA VAL A 222 -6.37 -4.18 3.12
C VAL A 222 -7.83 -4.38 2.71
N ARG A 223 -8.66 -4.99 3.57
CA ARG A 223 -10.09 -5.17 3.29
C ARG A 223 -10.80 -3.81 3.23
N THR A 224 -10.70 -3.03 4.30
CA THR A 224 -11.40 -1.74 4.45
C THR A 224 -10.95 -0.73 3.39
N ALA A 225 -9.66 -0.67 3.08
CA ALA A 225 -9.15 0.18 2.02
C ALA A 225 -9.62 -0.25 0.63
N ALA A 226 -9.72 -1.56 0.35
CA ALA A 226 -10.30 -2.04 -0.90
C ALA A 226 -11.77 -1.64 -1.03
N GLU A 227 -12.55 -1.75 0.05
CA GLU A 227 -13.96 -1.34 0.07
C GLU A 227 -14.09 0.18 -0.16
N ALA A 228 -13.30 0.98 0.55
CA ALA A 228 -13.25 2.43 0.38
C ALA A 228 -12.83 2.84 -1.04
N ALA A 229 -11.78 2.21 -1.57
CA ALA A 229 -11.25 2.49 -2.92
C ALA A 229 -12.29 2.26 -4.02
N ARG A 230 -13.30 1.40 -3.82
CA ARG A 230 -14.38 1.22 -4.80
C ARG A 230 -15.25 2.45 -4.97
N THR A 231 -15.41 3.26 -3.94
CA THR A 231 -16.23 4.47 -3.98
C THR A 231 -15.36 5.72 -4.16
N LYS A 232 -14.27 5.83 -3.40
CA LYS A 232 -13.41 7.02 -3.33
C LYS A 232 -11.94 6.65 -3.40
N PRO A 233 -11.10 7.41 -4.12
CA PRO A 233 -9.67 7.17 -4.16
C PRO A 233 -9.01 7.33 -2.78
N VAL A 234 -8.08 6.42 -2.50
CA VAL A 234 -7.23 6.44 -1.29
C VAL A 234 -5.78 6.61 -1.72
N VAL A 235 -5.17 7.73 -1.34
CA VAL A 235 -3.76 8.05 -1.62
C VAL A 235 -2.95 7.88 -0.35
N VAL A 236 -1.87 7.09 -0.39
CA VAL A 236 -1.00 6.85 0.77
C VAL A 236 0.43 7.26 0.47
N PHE A 237 0.99 8.11 1.33
CA PHE A 237 2.43 8.32 1.44
C PHE A 237 2.98 7.51 2.61
N LYS A 238 3.69 6.42 2.28
CA LYS A 238 4.32 5.51 3.26
C LYS A 238 5.76 5.92 3.51
N SER A 239 6.09 6.27 4.75
CA SER A 239 7.48 6.51 5.17
C SER A 239 8.18 5.20 5.57
N GLY A 240 9.48 5.23 5.87
CA GLY A 240 10.21 4.04 6.33
C GLY A 240 10.34 2.92 5.30
N THR A 241 10.54 3.26 4.03
CA THR A 241 10.56 2.34 2.88
C THR A 241 11.93 1.69 2.64
N SER A 242 12.99 2.27 3.20
CA SER A 242 14.34 1.71 3.21
C SER A 242 14.65 1.04 4.55
N SER A 243 15.70 0.21 4.62
CA SER A 243 16.14 -0.39 5.89
C SER A 243 16.46 0.66 6.96
N ALA A 244 17.13 1.74 6.58
CA ALA A 244 17.43 2.86 7.46
C ALA A 244 16.16 3.60 7.91
N GLY A 245 15.25 3.87 6.99
CA GLY A 245 13.98 4.54 7.30
C GLY A 245 13.07 3.69 8.19
N ALA A 246 12.96 2.39 7.92
CA ALA A 246 12.19 1.45 8.72
C ALA A 246 12.72 1.37 10.16
N LYS A 247 14.04 1.35 10.33
CA LYS A 247 14.68 1.40 11.66
C LYS A 247 14.37 2.71 12.39
N ALA A 248 14.46 3.85 11.69
CA ALA A 248 14.13 5.16 12.28
C ALA A 248 12.66 5.24 12.72
N ALA A 249 11.72 4.80 11.87
CA ALA A 249 10.29 4.77 12.18
C ALA A 249 9.98 3.83 13.37
N SER A 250 10.64 2.67 13.43
CA SER A 250 10.48 1.73 14.54
C SER A 250 10.96 2.31 15.87
N SER A 251 12.11 3.00 15.88
CA SER A 251 12.61 3.68 17.07
C SER A 251 11.75 4.89 17.50
N HIS A 252 11.10 5.55 16.54
CA HIS A 252 10.23 6.70 16.80
C HIS A 252 8.86 6.30 17.36
N THR A 253 8.25 5.21 16.85
CA THR A 253 6.88 4.79 17.19
C THR A 253 6.79 3.62 18.17
N GLY A 254 7.90 2.91 18.38
CA GLY A 254 7.91 1.64 19.12
C GLY A 254 7.15 0.52 18.41
N SER A 255 6.86 0.64 17.11
CA SER A 255 6.18 -0.39 16.31
C SER A 255 7.16 -1.16 15.39
N LEU A 256 6.86 -2.43 15.10
CA LEU A 256 7.63 -3.21 14.14
C LEU A 256 7.17 -2.83 12.72
N ALA A 257 8.11 -2.44 11.86
CA ALA A 257 7.81 -2.14 10.47
C ALA A 257 7.79 -3.42 9.62
N GLY A 258 6.67 -3.68 8.93
CA GLY A 258 6.60 -4.69 7.86
C GLY A 258 7.51 -4.35 6.69
N ALA A 259 7.82 -5.33 5.83
CA ALA A 259 8.68 -5.13 4.68
C ALA A 259 8.01 -4.20 3.64
N ASP A 260 8.77 -3.31 3.01
CA ASP A 260 8.23 -2.36 2.02
C ASP A 260 7.53 -3.05 0.84
N ILE A 261 8.07 -4.21 0.43
CA ILE A 261 7.48 -5.07 -0.61
C ILE A 261 6.08 -5.54 -0.20
N ALA A 262 5.86 -5.85 1.08
CA ALA A 262 4.55 -6.26 1.58
C ALA A 262 3.56 -5.09 1.56
N TYR A 263 3.98 -3.87 1.94
CA TYR A 263 3.17 -2.65 1.76
C TYR A 263 2.81 -2.42 0.29
N GLY A 264 3.77 -2.56 -0.63
CA GLY A 264 3.51 -2.43 -2.06
C GLY A 264 2.45 -3.41 -2.58
N ALA A 265 2.56 -4.68 -2.19
CA ALA A 265 1.56 -5.71 -2.55
C ALA A 265 0.19 -5.44 -1.91
N ALA A 266 0.17 -4.99 -0.65
CA ALA A 266 -1.05 -4.60 0.06
C ALA A 266 -1.78 -3.44 -0.61
N PHE A 267 -1.06 -2.37 -0.95
CA PHE A 267 -1.63 -1.20 -1.58
C PHE A 267 -2.16 -1.49 -2.98
N LYS A 268 -1.39 -2.23 -3.79
CA LYS A 268 -1.84 -2.67 -5.12
C LYS A 268 -3.12 -3.50 -5.04
N ARG A 269 -3.20 -4.45 -4.10
CA ARG A 269 -4.41 -5.26 -3.87
C ARG A 269 -5.62 -4.40 -3.49
N SER A 270 -5.39 -3.36 -2.70
CA SER A 270 -6.45 -2.55 -2.10
C SER A 270 -6.87 -1.35 -2.94
N GLY A 271 -6.29 -1.15 -4.14
CA GLY A 271 -6.58 0.02 -4.97
C GLY A 271 -6.05 1.33 -4.39
N ILE A 272 -5.12 1.24 -3.43
CA ILE A 272 -4.45 2.40 -2.86
C ILE A 272 -3.42 2.92 -3.86
N LEU A 273 -3.48 4.21 -4.12
CA LEU A 273 -2.46 4.93 -4.87
C LEU A 273 -1.31 5.29 -3.94
N ARG A 274 -0.17 4.61 -4.10
CA ARG A 274 1.04 4.89 -3.33
C ARG A 274 1.76 6.10 -3.91
N ALA A 275 1.78 7.21 -3.18
CA ALA A 275 2.59 8.36 -3.53
C ALA A 275 4.07 8.10 -3.16
N PRO A 276 5.03 8.26 -4.11
CA PRO A 276 6.44 8.02 -3.84
C PRO A 276 7.10 9.16 -3.04
N THR A 277 6.56 10.38 -3.13
CA THR A 277 7.07 11.55 -2.43
C THR A 277 5.96 12.35 -1.78
N PHE A 278 6.33 13.25 -0.87
CA PHE A 278 5.41 14.18 -0.25
C PHE A 278 4.70 15.04 -1.30
N GLU A 279 5.40 15.53 -2.32
CA GLU A 279 4.82 16.31 -3.41
C GLU A 279 3.83 15.51 -4.24
N SER A 280 4.16 14.25 -4.54
CA SER A 280 3.30 13.36 -5.32
C SER A 280 1.97 13.09 -4.62
N MET A 281 1.99 13.00 -3.28
CA MET A 281 0.77 12.85 -2.47
C MET A 281 -0.22 14.00 -2.72
N PHE A 282 0.26 15.24 -2.73
CA PHE A 282 -0.58 16.40 -3.05
C PHE A 282 -1.04 16.41 -4.49
N ASP A 283 -0.14 16.09 -5.42
CA ASP A 283 -0.44 16.12 -6.85
C ASP A 283 -1.56 15.15 -7.21
N TYR A 284 -1.49 13.93 -6.66
CA TYR A 284 -2.48 12.89 -6.89
C TYR A 284 -3.81 13.28 -6.25
N ALA A 285 -3.77 13.72 -4.99
CA ALA A 285 -4.96 14.12 -4.26
C ALA A 285 -5.69 15.28 -4.94
N THR A 286 -4.95 16.27 -5.45
CA THR A 286 -5.51 17.43 -6.15
C THR A 286 -6.16 17.02 -7.48
N ALA A 287 -5.51 16.16 -8.27
CA ALA A 287 -6.07 15.68 -9.54
C ALA A 287 -7.39 14.91 -9.32
N LEU A 288 -7.36 13.94 -8.41
CA LEU A 288 -8.49 13.08 -8.07
C LEU A 288 -9.64 13.84 -7.41
N ALA A 289 -9.32 14.92 -6.70
CA ALA A 289 -10.32 15.81 -6.19
C ALA A 289 -10.90 16.64 -7.33
N MET A 290 -10.11 17.24 -8.20
CA MET A 290 -10.62 18.29 -9.09
C MET A 290 -11.18 17.78 -10.42
N GLN A 291 -10.80 16.59 -10.88
CA GLN A 291 -11.06 16.13 -12.25
C GLN A 291 -11.78 14.76 -12.30
N PRO A 292 -12.58 14.51 -13.35
CA PRO A 292 -13.17 13.19 -13.59
C PRO A 292 -12.09 12.15 -13.90
N LEU A 293 -12.39 10.87 -13.70
CA LEU A 293 -11.43 9.81 -14.06
C LEU A 293 -11.30 9.67 -15.58
N PRO A 294 -10.08 9.46 -16.11
CA PRO A 294 -9.88 9.16 -17.52
C PRO A 294 -10.48 7.80 -17.86
N LYS A 295 -10.97 7.64 -19.09
CA LYS A 295 -11.54 6.38 -19.60
C LYS A 295 -10.49 5.44 -20.23
N GLY A 296 -9.24 5.86 -20.26
CA GLY A 296 -8.18 5.15 -20.95
C GLY A 296 -6.82 5.86 -20.83
N LYS A 297 -5.89 5.48 -21.70
CA LYS A 297 -4.46 5.84 -21.61
C LYS A 297 -4.00 6.87 -22.64
N ARG A 298 -4.91 7.36 -23.50
CA ARG A 298 -4.55 8.22 -24.64
C ARG A 298 -4.64 9.69 -24.24
N VAL A 299 -3.52 10.40 -24.33
CA VAL A 299 -3.36 11.77 -23.83
C VAL A 299 -3.19 12.74 -24.99
N ALA A 300 -4.02 13.78 -25.03
CA ALA A 300 -3.79 14.94 -25.88
C ALA A 300 -2.93 15.97 -25.15
N ILE A 301 -1.89 16.48 -25.79
CA ILE A 301 -1.02 17.52 -25.25
C ILE A 301 -1.30 18.80 -26.04
N ILE A 302 -1.56 19.90 -25.33
CA ILE A 302 -1.77 21.24 -25.91
C ILE A 302 -0.69 22.15 -25.35
N THR A 303 0.02 22.89 -26.19
CA THR A 303 1.15 23.73 -25.78
C THR A 303 1.28 24.98 -26.64
N ASN A 304 1.80 26.07 -26.08
CA ASN A 304 2.26 27.23 -26.86
C ASN A 304 3.77 27.21 -27.17
N ALA A 305 4.46 26.13 -26.79
CA ALA A 305 5.89 26.00 -26.99
C ALA A 305 6.30 24.54 -27.23
N GLY A 306 7.12 24.31 -28.26
CA GLY A 306 7.59 22.97 -28.63
C GLY A 306 8.40 22.25 -27.53
N GLY A 307 9.27 22.96 -26.80
CA GLY A 307 10.10 22.36 -25.73
C GLY A 307 9.29 21.65 -24.64
N PRO A 308 8.38 22.37 -23.96
CA PRO A 308 7.41 21.75 -23.04
C PRO A 308 6.58 20.62 -23.65
N GLY A 309 6.18 20.77 -24.93
CA GLY A 309 5.45 19.72 -25.66
C GLY A 309 6.22 18.41 -25.77
N ILE A 310 7.52 18.48 -26.07
CA ILE A 310 8.43 17.33 -26.11
C ILE A 310 8.57 16.70 -24.72
N MET A 311 8.80 17.52 -23.69
CA MET A 311 8.90 17.05 -22.29
C MET A 311 7.65 16.29 -21.86
N ALA A 312 6.46 16.81 -22.21
CA ALA A 312 5.19 16.16 -21.89
C ALA A 312 5.01 14.85 -22.67
N ALA A 313 5.36 14.80 -23.95
CA ALA A 313 5.28 13.59 -24.76
C ALA A 313 6.18 12.49 -24.19
N ASP A 314 7.42 12.82 -23.84
CA ASP A 314 8.34 11.91 -23.18
C ASP A 314 7.76 11.44 -21.84
N ALA A 315 7.24 12.34 -21.01
CA ALA A 315 6.64 11.97 -19.73
C ALA A 315 5.45 11.02 -19.91
N VAL A 316 4.59 11.26 -20.90
CA VAL A 316 3.44 10.41 -21.22
C VAL A 316 3.90 8.99 -21.55
N GLU A 317 4.84 8.83 -22.49
CA GLU A 317 5.32 7.51 -22.91
C GLU A 317 6.10 6.78 -21.79
N HIS A 318 7.01 7.47 -21.08
CA HIS A 318 7.78 6.88 -19.97
C HIS A 318 6.90 6.44 -18.79
N SER A 319 5.72 7.04 -18.64
CA SER A 319 4.75 6.68 -17.61
C SER A 319 3.90 5.45 -17.97
N GLY A 320 3.98 4.95 -19.21
CA GLY A 320 3.15 3.88 -19.74
C GLY A 320 1.78 4.35 -20.27
N LEU A 321 1.54 5.66 -20.32
CA LEU A 321 0.45 6.28 -21.07
C LEU A 321 0.85 6.39 -22.55
N ARG A 322 -0.05 6.89 -23.41
CA ARG A 322 0.18 7.01 -24.85
C ARG A 322 -0.18 8.39 -25.36
N VAL A 323 0.67 8.98 -26.18
CA VAL A 323 0.31 10.19 -26.93
C VAL A 323 -0.80 9.83 -27.93
N ALA A 324 -1.96 10.47 -27.82
CA ALA A 324 -3.12 10.18 -28.64
C ALA A 324 -2.84 10.48 -30.12
N THR A 325 -3.29 9.60 -31.02
CA THR A 325 -3.42 9.93 -32.45
C THR A 325 -4.78 10.57 -32.66
N LEU A 326 -4.79 11.85 -33.04
CA LEU A 326 -6.02 12.63 -33.16
C LEU A 326 -6.82 12.24 -34.40
N ASP A 327 -8.15 12.38 -34.33
CA ASP A 327 -9.03 12.16 -35.46
C ASP A 327 -8.78 13.21 -36.56
N LYS A 328 -8.65 12.74 -37.80
CA LYS A 328 -8.31 13.60 -38.93
C LYS A 328 -9.35 14.69 -39.16
N SER A 329 -10.64 14.42 -38.98
CA SER A 329 -11.69 15.41 -39.19
C SER A 329 -11.63 16.56 -38.18
N LEU A 330 -11.28 16.25 -36.93
CA LEU A 330 -11.05 17.25 -35.89
C LEU A 330 -9.76 18.03 -36.11
N MET A 331 -8.70 17.39 -36.62
CA MET A 331 -7.48 18.10 -37.02
C MET A 331 -7.77 19.11 -38.15
N ASP A 332 -8.54 18.70 -39.16
CA ASP A 332 -8.91 19.55 -40.30
C ASP A 332 -9.82 20.72 -39.87
N GLU A 333 -10.66 20.53 -38.87
CA GLU A 333 -11.48 21.59 -38.28
C GLU A 333 -10.67 22.55 -37.42
N LEU A 334 -9.79 22.02 -36.56
CA LEU A 334 -8.90 22.81 -35.71
C LEU A 334 -7.95 23.67 -36.54
N ALA A 335 -7.45 23.15 -37.66
CA ALA A 335 -6.57 23.87 -38.59
C ALA A 335 -7.20 25.15 -39.14
N LYS A 336 -8.54 25.23 -39.25
CA LYS A 336 -9.25 26.45 -39.70
C LYS A 336 -9.24 27.55 -38.63
N SER A 337 -9.05 27.17 -37.37
CA SER A 337 -9.10 28.05 -36.20
C SER A 337 -7.70 28.43 -35.68
N LEU A 338 -6.65 27.82 -36.23
CA LEU A 338 -5.26 28.08 -35.86
C LEU A 338 -4.48 28.65 -37.06
N PRO A 339 -3.38 29.41 -36.82
CA PRO A 339 -2.51 29.85 -37.91
C PRO A 339 -1.85 28.68 -38.64
N ASP A 340 -1.51 28.87 -39.92
CA ASP A 340 -0.87 27.83 -40.76
C ASP A 340 0.45 27.27 -40.17
N ALA A 341 1.14 28.05 -39.34
CA ALA A 341 2.38 27.64 -38.69
C ALA A 341 2.17 26.74 -37.45
N ALA A 342 0.93 26.65 -36.94
CA ALA A 342 0.58 25.82 -35.79
C ALA A 342 0.64 24.32 -36.14
N SER A 343 0.88 23.49 -35.13
CA SER A 343 0.75 22.03 -35.28
C SER A 343 -0.61 21.60 -34.76
N VAL A 344 -1.41 20.97 -35.63
CA VAL A 344 -2.68 20.31 -35.26
C VAL A 344 -2.50 18.81 -34.97
N ALA A 345 -1.29 18.27 -35.14
CA ALA A 345 -0.93 16.94 -34.64
C ALA A 345 -0.77 16.96 -33.12
N ASN A 346 -0.53 15.82 -32.48
CA ASN A 346 -0.26 15.75 -31.05
C ASN A 346 1.25 15.66 -30.79
N PRO A 347 1.89 16.58 -30.05
CA PRO A 347 1.31 17.75 -29.35
C PRO A 347 0.72 18.82 -30.27
N ILE A 348 -0.45 19.34 -29.87
CA ILE A 348 -1.11 20.48 -30.51
C ILE A 348 -0.34 21.74 -30.10
N ASP A 349 0.43 22.31 -31.02
CA ASP A 349 1.22 23.52 -30.80
C ASP A 349 0.45 24.75 -31.30
N VAL A 350 -0.12 25.51 -30.37
CA VAL A 350 -0.91 26.73 -30.64
C VAL A 350 -0.06 27.98 -30.89
N LEU A 351 1.28 27.82 -30.89
CA LEU A 351 2.33 28.83 -31.07
C LEU A 351 2.54 29.77 -29.87
N GLY A 352 3.74 30.34 -29.77
CA GLY A 352 4.15 31.17 -28.62
C GLY A 352 3.44 32.52 -28.49
N ASP A 353 2.78 33.00 -29.54
CA ASP A 353 1.94 34.21 -29.53
C ASP A 353 0.47 33.91 -29.20
N ALA A 354 0.12 32.66 -28.89
CA ALA A 354 -1.24 32.21 -28.63
C ALA A 354 -1.94 33.08 -27.58
N GLN A 355 -3.15 33.51 -27.93
CA GLN A 355 -4.10 34.10 -27.01
C GLN A 355 -5.04 33.00 -26.48
N ALA A 356 -5.93 33.36 -25.55
CA ALA A 356 -6.81 32.40 -24.88
C ALA A 356 -7.75 31.63 -25.83
N ASP A 357 -8.13 32.24 -26.97
CA ASP A 357 -9.00 31.65 -27.99
C ASP A 357 -8.41 30.41 -28.67
N ARG A 358 -7.10 30.40 -28.94
CA ARG A 358 -6.43 29.23 -29.52
C ARG A 358 -6.40 28.05 -28.56
N TYR A 359 -6.21 28.32 -27.26
CA TYR A 359 -6.32 27.32 -26.21
C TYR A 359 -7.75 26.78 -26.09
N ALA A 360 -8.76 27.65 -26.13
CA ALA A 360 -10.17 27.23 -26.14
C ALA A 360 -10.46 26.26 -27.30
N ALA A 361 -10.06 26.61 -28.52
CA ALA A 361 -10.28 25.78 -29.71
C ALA A 361 -9.60 24.41 -29.58
N ALA A 362 -8.33 24.37 -29.13
CA ALA A 362 -7.59 23.12 -28.95
C ALA A 362 -8.20 22.23 -27.85
N VAL A 363 -8.61 22.80 -26.71
CA VAL A 363 -9.25 22.06 -25.62
C VAL A 363 -10.60 21.51 -26.07
N ALA A 364 -11.42 22.30 -26.77
CA ALA A 364 -12.70 21.87 -27.29
C ALA A 364 -12.55 20.69 -28.27
N ALA A 365 -11.61 20.77 -29.21
CA ALA A 365 -11.31 19.68 -30.14
C ALA A 365 -10.88 18.40 -29.39
N ALA A 366 -9.95 18.52 -28.44
CA ALA A 366 -9.48 17.38 -27.65
C ALA A 366 -10.58 16.76 -26.76
N GLN A 367 -11.53 17.55 -26.25
CA GLN A 367 -12.69 17.04 -25.51
C GLN A 367 -13.65 16.25 -26.41
N GLN A 368 -13.78 16.60 -27.68
CA GLN A 368 -14.66 15.93 -28.64
C GLN A 368 -14.04 14.66 -29.26
N ASP A 369 -12.70 14.57 -29.31
CA ASP A 369 -12.02 13.48 -30.02
C ASP A 369 -12.19 12.10 -29.36
N PRO A 370 -12.83 11.10 -30.01
CA PRO A 370 -12.99 9.76 -29.43
C PRO A 370 -11.66 9.03 -29.18
N ASN A 371 -10.56 9.51 -29.75
CA ASN A 371 -9.21 8.99 -29.56
C ASN A 371 -8.47 9.56 -28.34
N VAL A 372 -9.08 10.49 -27.62
CA VAL A 372 -8.49 11.16 -26.46
C VAL A 372 -9.26 10.75 -25.19
N ASP A 373 -8.51 10.34 -24.16
CA ASP A 373 -9.06 9.95 -22.85
C ASP A 373 -8.75 10.99 -21.76
N ALA A 374 -7.71 11.81 -21.95
CA ALA A 374 -7.25 12.86 -21.04
C ALA A 374 -6.49 13.97 -21.76
N ILE A 375 -6.41 15.16 -21.16
CA ILE A 375 -5.79 16.34 -21.76
C ILE A 375 -4.76 16.93 -20.81
N VAL A 376 -3.56 17.23 -21.33
CA VAL A 376 -2.52 17.99 -20.63
C VAL A 376 -2.31 19.31 -21.36
N VAL A 377 -2.50 20.43 -20.66
CA VAL A 377 -2.32 21.78 -21.22
C VAL A 377 -1.08 22.44 -20.64
N LEU A 378 -0.23 22.95 -21.50
CA LEU A 378 1.04 23.57 -21.17
C LEU A 378 1.03 25.03 -21.61
N LEU A 379 1.56 25.90 -20.77
CA LEU A 379 1.74 27.30 -21.08
C LEU A 379 3.08 27.77 -20.53
N THR A 380 3.83 28.47 -21.37
CA THR A 380 5.03 29.24 -20.99
C THR A 380 4.75 30.74 -21.15
N PRO A 381 5.37 31.61 -20.34
CA PRO A 381 5.17 33.05 -20.42
C PRO A 381 5.87 33.66 -21.65
N GLN A 382 5.13 34.47 -22.41
CA GLN A 382 5.62 35.42 -23.41
C GLN A 382 5.04 36.82 -23.11
N ALA A 383 5.52 37.84 -23.83
CA ALA A 383 5.14 39.23 -23.58
C ALA A 383 3.63 39.52 -23.72
N MET A 384 2.92 38.72 -24.53
CA MET A 384 1.49 38.88 -24.86
C MET A 384 0.59 37.81 -24.23
N THR A 385 1.13 36.94 -23.36
CA THR A 385 0.39 35.79 -22.83
C THR A 385 -0.69 36.21 -21.85
N GLN A 386 -1.91 35.70 -22.06
CA GLN A 386 -3.08 36.01 -21.23
C GLN A 386 -3.33 34.91 -20.18
N PHE A 387 -2.62 34.96 -19.06
CA PHE A 387 -2.65 33.85 -18.07
C PHE A 387 -4.05 33.57 -17.49
N VAL A 388 -4.79 34.61 -17.12
CA VAL A 388 -6.10 34.48 -16.45
C VAL A 388 -7.18 34.12 -17.48
N GLU A 389 -7.17 34.77 -18.63
CA GLU A 389 -8.11 34.53 -19.72
C GLU A 389 -7.91 33.12 -20.29
N THR A 390 -6.67 32.65 -20.39
CA THR A 390 -6.39 31.26 -20.81
C THR A 390 -6.89 30.26 -19.77
N ALA A 391 -6.72 30.53 -18.47
CA ALA A 391 -7.29 29.69 -17.42
C ALA A 391 -8.82 29.57 -17.53
N ARG A 392 -9.51 30.69 -17.79
CA ARG A 392 -10.96 30.72 -18.02
C ARG A 392 -11.35 29.97 -19.29
N ALA A 393 -10.64 30.20 -20.39
CA ALA A 393 -10.87 29.52 -21.66
C ALA A 393 -10.75 27.99 -21.53
N ILE A 394 -9.77 27.48 -20.78
CA ILE A 394 -9.64 26.04 -20.49
C ILE A 394 -10.87 25.55 -19.70
N SER A 395 -11.31 26.28 -18.69
CA SER A 395 -12.47 25.93 -17.86
C SER A 395 -13.78 25.95 -18.63
N ASP A 396 -14.01 26.97 -19.45
CA ASP A 396 -15.24 27.14 -20.24
C ASP A 396 -15.40 26.03 -21.28
N ASN A 397 -14.28 25.43 -21.71
CA ASN A 397 -14.26 24.32 -22.68
C ASN A 397 -14.06 22.95 -22.01
N ARG A 398 -14.27 22.83 -20.70
CA ARG A 398 -14.20 21.53 -20.01
C ARG A 398 -15.32 20.60 -20.48
N GLY A 399 -15.00 19.32 -20.59
CA GLY A 399 -15.94 18.27 -20.95
C GLY A 399 -15.91 17.11 -19.97
N THR A 400 -16.07 15.89 -20.47
CA THR A 400 -16.05 14.67 -19.65
C THR A 400 -14.65 14.14 -19.38
N LYS A 401 -13.64 14.60 -20.11
CA LYS A 401 -12.25 14.13 -19.99
C LYS A 401 -11.47 15.01 -19.02
N PRO A 402 -10.62 14.44 -18.16
CA PRO A 402 -9.81 15.24 -17.24
C PRO A 402 -8.84 16.17 -17.98
N ILE A 403 -8.66 17.37 -17.43
CA ILE A 403 -7.68 18.36 -17.86
C ILE A 403 -6.70 18.61 -16.71
N LEU A 404 -5.42 18.40 -16.96
CA LEU A 404 -4.34 18.76 -16.04
C LEU A 404 -3.47 19.83 -16.70
N VAL A 405 -3.09 20.86 -15.95
CA VAL A 405 -2.46 22.06 -16.51
C VAL A 405 -1.06 22.27 -15.91
N SER A 406 -0.10 22.69 -16.73
CA SER A 406 1.18 23.19 -16.27
C SER A 406 1.48 24.56 -16.86
N PHE A 407 1.28 25.60 -16.05
CA PHE A 407 1.70 26.95 -16.41
C PHE A 407 3.12 27.14 -15.92
N MET A 408 4.09 26.83 -16.78
CA MET A 408 5.50 26.78 -16.43
C MET A 408 6.06 28.19 -16.24
N GLY A 409 6.55 28.50 -15.05
CA GLY A 409 7.06 29.82 -14.70
C GLY A 409 6.98 30.13 -13.22
N GLY A 410 7.33 31.37 -12.87
CA GLY A 410 7.27 31.92 -11.52
C GLY A 410 6.24 33.04 -11.43
N LYS A 411 6.72 34.27 -11.20
CA LYS A 411 5.89 35.45 -10.90
C LYS A 411 4.71 35.67 -11.87
N ASP A 412 4.96 35.61 -13.17
CA ASP A 412 3.97 36.04 -14.17
C ASP A 412 2.79 35.07 -14.32
N VAL A 413 3.02 33.77 -14.10
CA VAL A 413 1.98 32.73 -14.20
C VAL A 413 1.09 32.63 -12.96
N LEU A 414 1.50 33.20 -11.82
CA LEU A 414 0.78 33.06 -10.55
C LEU A 414 -0.71 33.45 -10.61
N PRO A 415 -1.12 34.56 -11.27
CA PRO A 415 -2.54 34.90 -11.39
C PRO A 415 -3.34 33.83 -12.14
N GLY A 416 -2.80 33.28 -13.23
CA GLY A 416 -3.43 32.20 -13.99
C GLY A 416 -3.52 30.90 -13.19
N ARG A 417 -2.47 30.54 -12.43
CA ARG A 417 -2.49 29.38 -11.54
C ARG A 417 -3.57 29.49 -10.46
N LYS A 418 -3.72 30.68 -9.87
CA LYS A 418 -4.75 30.95 -8.87
C LYS A 418 -6.15 30.80 -9.47
N GLU A 419 -6.37 31.36 -10.64
CA GLU A 419 -7.64 31.26 -11.37
C GLU A 419 -7.98 29.80 -11.70
N LEU A 420 -7.02 29.01 -12.20
CA LEU A 420 -7.23 27.56 -12.47
C LEU A 420 -7.72 26.81 -11.24
N LEU A 421 -7.09 27.04 -10.08
CA LEU A 421 -7.45 26.38 -8.83
C LEU A 421 -8.85 26.78 -8.34
N GLU A 422 -9.22 28.06 -8.45
CA GLU A 422 -10.58 28.54 -8.13
C GLU A 422 -11.63 27.94 -9.06
N LEU A 423 -11.27 27.66 -10.32
CA LEU A 423 -12.12 27.00 -11.32
C LEU A 423 -12.14 25.47 -11.19
N GLY A 424 -11.40 24.89 -10.25
CA GLY A 424 -11.32 23.45 -10.03
C GLY A 424 -10.50 22.71 -11.09
N ILE A 425 -9.45 23.35 -11.62
CA ILE A 425 -8.50 22.75 -12.55
C ILE A 425 -7.13 22.61 -11.86
N PRO A 426 -6.59 21.40 -11.75
CA PRO A 426 -5.34 21.16 -11.06
C PRO A 426 -4.16 21.71 -11.88
N GLU A 427 -3.27 22.43 -11.20
CA GLU A 427 -2.07 23.01 -11.79
C GLU A 427 -0.79 22.40 -11.21
N TYR A 428 0.19 22.20 -12.08
CA TYR A 428 1.47 21.57 -11.74
C TYR A 428 2.65 22.40 -12.26
N PRO A 429 3.75 22.49 -11.50
CA PRO A 429 4.89 23.32 -11.91
C PRO A 429 5.69 22.74 -13.08
N SER A 430 5.44 21.47 -13.47
CA SER A 430 6.07 20.86 -14.64
C SER A 430 5.15 19.83 -15.33
N PRO A 431 5.38 19.54 -16.63
CA PRO A 431 4.62 18.53 -17.37
C PRO A 431 4.70 17.13 -16.75
N GLU A 432 5.88 16.72 -16.26
CA GLU A 432 6.11 15.39 -15.68
C GLU A 432 5.25 15.16 -14.43
N ARG A 433 5.05 16.21 -13.62
CA ARG A 433 4.20 16.13 -12.43
C ARG A 433 2.73 16.02 -12.79
N ALA A 434 2.27 16.76 -13.80
CA ALA A 434 0.91 16.63 -14.33
C ALA A 434 0.68 15.20 -14.86
N VAL A 435 1.61 14.69 -15.67
CA VAL A 435 1.52 13.33 -16.22
C VAL A 435 1.59 12.25 -15.13
N ALA A 436 2.43 12.42 -14.10
CA ALA A 436 2.48 11.48 -12.98
C ALA A 436 1.15 11.42 -12.21
N ALA A 437 0.48 12.55 -12.02
CA ALA A 437 -0.85 12.58 -11.42
C ALA A 437 -1.91 11.95 -12.33
N LEU A 438 -1.86 12.21 -13.63
CA LEU A 438 -2.74 11.57 -14.61
C LEU A 438 -2.57 10.04 -14.63
N ARG A 439 -1.33 9.56 -14.58
CA ARG A 439 -1.02 8.12 -14.47
C ARG A 439 -1.70 7.52 -13.23
N ALA A 440 -1.60 8.17 -12.08
CA ALA A 440 -2.25 7.70 -10.86
C ALA A 440 -3.79 7.66 -11.00
N MET A 441 -4.39 8.64 -11.70
CA MET A 441 -5.83 8.62 -12.00
C MET A 441 -6.21 7.43 -12.89
N VAL A 442 -5.40 7.12 -13.91
CA VAL A 442 -5.61 5.95 -14.79
C VAL A 442 -5.47 4.66 -13.99
N GLU A 443 -4.42 4.50 -13.17
CA GLU A 443 -4.22 3.31 -12.35
C GLU A 443 -5.41 3.05 -11.41
N TYR A 444 -5.96 4.12 -10.82
CA TYR A 444 -7.16 4.02 -9.99
C TYR A 444 -8.41 3.67 -10.80
N ALA A 445 -8.61 4.26 -11.97
CA ALA A 445 -9.74 3.97 -12.85
C ALA A 445 -9.72 2.49 -13.29
N GLU A 446 -8.56 1.98 -13.74
CA GLU A 446 -8.39 0.58 -14.12
C GLU A 446 -8.67 -0.36 -12.94
N TRP A 447 -8.15 -0.06 -11.75
CA TRP A 447 -8.39 -0.87 -10.56
C TRP A 447 -9.87 -0.88 -10.16
N LYS A 448 -10.53 0.28 -10.21
CA LYS A 448 -11.94 0.44 -9.84
C LYS A 448 -12.87 -0.38 -10.73
N GLU A 449 -12.52 -0.54 -12.01
CA GLU A 449 -13.27 -1.35 -12.98
C GLU A 449 -12.96 -2.86 -12.90
N MET A 450 -11.92 -3.27 -12.17
CA MET A 450 -11.60 -4.70 -12.03
C MET A 450 -12.75 -5.48 -11.39
N PRO A 451 -13.06 -6.68 -11.87
CA PRO A 451 -14.11 -7.52 -11.29
C PRO A 451 -13.79 -7.88 -9.83
N PRO A 452 -14.82 -8.26 -9.04
CA PRO A 452 -14.61 -8.74 -7.68
C PRO A 452 -13.63 -9.92 -7.62
N ARG A 453 -12.78 -9.94 -6.59
CA ARG A 453 -11.78 -11.00 -6.40
C ARG A 453 -12.47 -12.32 -6.06
N VAL A 454 -12.21 -13.35 -6.87
CA VAL A 454 -12.66 -14.72 -6.61
C VAL A 454 -11.45 -15.59 -6.30
N VAL A 455 -11.37 -16.08 -5.06
CA VAL A 455 -10.30 -16.99 -4.60
C VAL A 455 -10.80 -18.42 -4.75
N ALA A 456 -10.08 -19.23 -5.54
CA ALA A 456 -10.39 -20.65 -5.69
C ALA A 456 -10.11 -21.42 -4.39
N ARG A 457 -10.95 -22.42 -4.11
CA ARG A 457 -10.68 -23.43 -3.08
C ARG A 457 -10.48 -24.79 -3.74
N PHE A 458 -9.39 -25.44 -3.40
CA PHE A 458 -9.03 -26.76 -3.88
C PHE A 458 -9.44 -27.82 -2.86
N PRO A 459 -9.86 -29.02 -3.31
CA PRO A 459 -10.09 -30.14 -2.42
C PRO A 459 -8.76 -30.61 -1.84
N VAL A 460 -8.60 -30.54 -0.51
CA VAL A 460 -7.33 -30.86 0.16
C VAL A 460 -7.57 -31.73 1.39
N ASN A 461 -6.57 -32.52 1.78
CA ASN A 461 -6.58 -33.27 3.03
C ASN A 461 -5.92 -32.47 4.17
N ARG A 462 -6.62 -31.41 4.61
CA ARG A 462 -6.14 -30.50 5.67
C ARG A 462 -5.71 -31.25 6.93
N ARG A 463 -6.47 -32.27 7.36
CA ARG A 463 -6.16 -33.10 8.54
C ARG A 463 -4.82 -33.84 8.42
N ARG A 464 -4.44 -34.28 7.20
CA ARG A 464 -3.13 -34.94 6.99
C ARG A 464 -2.00 -33.93 7.18
N ALA A 465 -2.09 -32.75 6.56
CA ALA A 465 -1.10 -31.69 6.73
C ALA A 465 -0.97 -31.26 8.20
N GLU A 466 -2.11 -31.01 8.87
CA GLU A 466 -2.16 -30.63 10.29
C GLU A 466 -1.44 -31.63 11.19
N ARG A 467 -1.66 -32.94 11.00
CA ARG A 467 -0.97 -33.99 11.77
C ARG A 467 0.55 -33.96 11.60
N VAL A 468 1.04 -33.66 10.39
CA VAL A 468 2.48 -33.57 10.13
C VAL A 468 3.06 -32.34 10.82
N LEU A 469 2.43 -31.17 10.63
CA LEU A 469 2.89 -29.91 11.22
C LEU A 469 2.85 -29.93 12.76
N HIS A 470 1.75 -30.44 13.35
CA HIS A 470 1.63 -30.56 14.81
C HIS A 470 2.65 -31.52 15.40
N ARG A 471 2.98 -32.61 14.70
CA ARG A 471 4.04 -33.52 15.14
C ARG A 471 5.38 -32.79 15.24
N CYS A 472 5.75 -32.05 14.19
CA CYS A 472 6.99 -31.28 14.13
C CYS A 472 7.07 -30.25 15.26
N ILE A 473 6.00 -29.48 15.49
CA ILE A 473 5.92 -28.50 16.59
C ILE A 473 6.10 -29.19 17.95
N ARG A 474 5.38 -30.28 18.21
CA ARG A 474 5.45 -31.01 19.48
C ARG A 474 6.83 -31.60 19.76
N THR A 475 7.58 -31.97 18.71
CA THR A 475 8.95 -32.50 18.84
C THR A 475 10.03 -31.41 18.79
N GLY A 476 9.66 -30.12 18.78
CA GLY A 476 10.61 -29.00 18.68
C GLY A 476 11.34 -28.91 17.34
N GLN A 477 10.84 -29.58 16.29
CA GLN A 477 11.40 -29.59 14.95
C GLN A 477 10.75 -28.50 14.09
N PHE A 478 11.23 -27.26 14.24
CA PHE A 478 10.68 -26.11 13.52
C PHE A 478 11.14 -25.99 12.06
N GLN A 479 12.15 -26.78 11.68
CA GLN A 479 12.56 -26.98 10.29
C GLN A 479 11.98 -28.32 9.81
N VAL A 480 10.95 -28.26 8.97
CA VAL A 480 10.29 -29.46 8.43
C VAL A 480 11.13 -29.97 7.27
N GLY A 481 11.77 -31.11 7.47
CA GLY A 481 12.60 -31.75 6.46
C GLY A 481 11.82 -32.27 5.24
N GLU A 482 12.57 -32.58 4.18
CA GLU A 482 12.11 -33.00 2.85
C GLU A 482 10.87 -33.91 2.86
N ALA A 483 10.96 -35.07 3.52
CA ALA A 483 9.91 -36.08 3.47
C ALA A 483 8.60 -35.58 4.11
N ALA A 484 8.69 -34.87 5.23
CA ALA A 484 7.54 -34.31 5.91
C ALA A 484 6.93 -33.14 5.13
N ALA A 485 7.76 -32.28 4.53
CA ALA A 485 7.30 -31.21 3.66
C ALA A 485 6.56 -31.76 2.43
N LYS A 486 7.11 -32.80 1.78
CA LYS A 486 6.47 -33.53 0.66
C LYS A 486 5.16 -34.21 1.05
N ASP A 487 5.04 -34.68 2.29
CA ASP A 487 3.78 -35.20 2.81
C ASP A 487 2.69 -34.11 2.94
N VAL A 488 3.07 -32.90 3.34
CA VAL A 488 2.20 -31.72 3.35
C VAL A 488 1.83 -31.32 1.91
N MET A 489 2.79 -31.32 0.98
CA MET A 489 2.55 -31.03 -0.44
C MET A 489 1.52 -32.00 -1.04
N ARG A 490 1.67 -33.31 -0.82
CA ARG A 490 0.70 -34.31 -1.27
C ARG A 490 -0.69 -34.09 -0.67
N ALA A 491 -0.77 -33.64 0.59
CA ALA A 491 -2.06 -33.33 1.22
C ALA A 491 -2.79 -32.14 0.58
N TYR A 492 -2.06 -31.24 -0.09
CA TYR A 492 -2.59 -30.11 -0.85
C TYR A 492 -2.61 -30.38 -2.37
N ASN A 493 -2.60 -31.65 -2.77
CA ASN A 493 -2.66 -32.13 -4.16
C ASN A 493 -1.52 -31.61 -5.05
N PHE A 494 -0.34 -31.35 -4.51
CA PHE A 494 0.84 -31.21 -5.37
C PHE A 494 1.29 -32.59 -5.87
N ASN A 495 1.76 -32.65 -7.11
CA ASN A 495 2.37 -33.85 -7.67
C ASN A 495 3.79 -33.99 -7.09
N VAL A 496 3.98 -35.01 -6.27
CA VAL A 496 5.25 -35.31 -5.60
C VAL A 496 5.71 -36.69 -6.06
N PRO A 497 6.96 -36.84 -6.52
CA PRO A 497 7.49 -38.14 -6.92
C PRO A 497 7.36 -39.19 -5.80
N PRO A 498 7.11 -40.47 -6.13
CA PRO A 498 7.23 -41.54 -5.16
C PRO A 498 8.64 -41.52 -4.56
N GLY A 499 8.72 -41.52 -3.23
CA GLY A 499 9.98 -41.42 -2.52
C GLY A 499 9.86 -41.80 -1.05
N ARG A 500 10.93 -42.35 -0.47
CA ARG A 500 11.01 -42.78 0.94
C ARG A 500 12.39 -42.49 1.52
N ILE A 501 12.44 -42.31 2.84
CA ILE A 501 13.69 -42.27 3.58
C ILE A 501 14.23 -43.70 3.68
N ALA A 502 15.52 -43.85 3.41
CA ALA A 502 16.30 -45.06 3.62
C ALA A 502 17.42 -44.79 4.62
N ALA A 503 17.52 -45.63 5.66
CA ALA A 503 18.49 -45.46 6.74
C ALA A 503 19.84 -46.17 6.47
N THR A 504 19.86 -47.12 5.54
CA THR A 504 21.05 -47.90 5.17
C THR A 504 21.18 -48.01 3.64
N ALA A 505 22.35 -48.41 3.16
CA ALA A 505 22.58 -48.61 1.73
C ALA A 505 21.68 -49.72 1.14
N ASP A 506 21.47 -50.82 1.86
CA ASP A 506 20.56 -51.89 1.43
C ASP A 506 19.10 -51.40 1.35
N ASP A 507 18.64 -50.64 2.34
CA ASP A 507 17.30 -50.02 2.32
C ASP A 507 17.16 -49.02 1.16
N ALA A 508 18.23 -48.27 0.85
CA ALA A 508 18.24 -47.33 -0.27
C ALA A 508 18.09 -48.04 -1.62
N VAL A 509 18.79 -49.17 -1.80
CA VAL A 509 18.67 -50.02 -2.99
C VAL A 509 17.27 -50.63 -3.09
N ASP A 510 16.74 -51.17 -2.00
CA ASP A 510 15.39 -51.74 -1.95
C ASP A 510 14.31 -50.71 -2.33
N VAL A 511 14.43 -49.49 -1.80
CA VAL A 511 13.54 -48.39 -2.13
C VAL A 511 13.68 -48.00 -3.60
N ALA A 512 14.91 -47.91 -4.12
CA ALA A 512 15.15 -47.57 -5.52
C ALA A 512 14.54 -48.59 -6.50
N ILE A 513 14.67 -49.89 -6.21
CA ILE A 513 14.07 -50.96 -7.02
C ILE A 513 12.55 -50.88 -7.00
N LYS A 514 11.94 -50.67 -5.82
CA LYS A 514 10.48 -50.57 -5.67
C LYS A 514 9.87 -49.35 -6.37
N ILE A 515 10.58 -48.23 -6.37
CA ILE A 515 10.14 -46.98 -7.01
C ILE A 515 10.41 -46.97 -8.52
N GLY A 516 11.47 -47.66 -8.94
CA GLY A 516 11.95 -47.72 -10.31
C GLY A 516 13.08 -46.73 -10.59
N LEU A 517 14.13 -47.22 -11.24
CA LEU A 517 15.30 -46.44 -11.67
C LEU A 517 15.00 -45.63 -12.95
N PRO A 518 15.68 -44.48 -13.19
CA PRO A 518 16.69 -43.88 -12.32
C PRO A 518 16.08 -43.11 -11.13
N VAL A 519 16.86 -42.99 -10.05
CA VAL A 519 16.46 -42.28 -8.81
C VAL A 519 17.37 -41.10 -8.47
N ALA A 520 16.83 -40.16 -7.72
CA ALA A 520 17.58 -39.16 -6.97
C ALA A 520 17.78 -39.62 -5.52
N MET A 521 18.92 -39.29 -4.96
CA MET A 521 19.27 -39.50 -3.56
C MET A 521 19.64 -38.17 -2.93
N LYS A 522 19.00 -37.85 -1.80
CA LYS A 522 19.20 -36.60 -1.07
C LYS A 522 19.46 -36.87 0.41
N ILE A 523 20.44 -36.20 1.01
CA ILE A 523 20.71 -36.36 2.45
C ILE A 523 19.52 -35.90 3.29
N VAL A 524 19.18 -36.64 4.34
CA VAL A 524 18.14 -36.27 5.31
C VAL A 524 18.81 -35.98 6.64
N SER A 525 18.83 -34.70 7.01
CA SER A 525 19.35 -34.25 8.29
C SER A 525 18.60 -32.99 8.76
N PRO A 526 18.20 -32.90 10.04
CA PRO A 526 17.65 -31.67 10.59
C PRO A 526 18.70 -30.56 10.74
N ASP A 527 19.98 -30.93 10.72
CA ASP A 527 21.10 -30.02 11.00
C ASP A 527 21.78 -29.53 9.70
N ILE A 528 21.35 -30.03 8.53
CA ILE A 528 21.88 -29.64 7.21
C ILE A 528 20.79 -28.95 6.39
N VAL A 529 20.96 -27.64 6.20
CA VAL A 529 20.01 -26.79 5.47
C VAL A 529 20.33 -26.76 3.96
N HIS A 530 21.58 -26.42 3.60
CA HIS A 530 22.03 -26.35 2.19
C HIS A 530 22.72 -27.65 1.77
N LYS A 531 21.91 -28.66 1.43
CA LYS A 531 22.37 -30.04 1.13
C LYS A 531 23.33 -30.09 -0.05
N SER A 532 23.06 -29.33 -1.11
CA SER A 532 23.83 -29.33 -2.37
C SER A 532 25.29 -28.93 -2.16
N ASP A 533 25.55 -27.94 -1.30
CA ASP A 533 26.89 -27.40 -1.03
C ASP A 533 27.83 -28.45 -0.40
N LEU A 534 27.25 -29.42 0.31
CA LEU A 534 27.97 -30.53 0.93
C LEU A 534 28.03 -31.76 0.03
N GLY A 535 27.47 -31.71 -1.18
CA GLY A 535 27.32 -32.86 -2.08
C GLY A 535 26.22 -33.83 -1.63
N GLY A 536 25.27 -33.37 -0.82
CA GLY A 536 24.14 -34.13 -0.30
C GLY A 536 23.00 -34.34 -1.28
N VAL A 537 23.24 -34.18 -2.59
CA VAL A 537 22.30 -34.50 -3.67
C VAL A 537 23.04 -35.28 -4.75
N LYS A 538 22.51 -36.45 -5.13
CA LYS A 538 22.97 -37.27 -6.24
C LYS A 538 21.78 -37.58 -7.14
N LEU A 539 21.95 -37.36 -8.44
CA LEU A 539 20.89 -37.47 -9.44
C LEU A 539 21.24 -38.55 -10.46
N ASN A 540 20.24 -39.10 -11.13
CA ASN A 540 20.38 -40.08 -12.22
C ASN A 540 21.07 -41.39 -11.82
N LEU A 541 20.86 -41.86 -10.58
CA LEU A 541 21.36 -43.17 -10.15
C LEU A 541 20.55 -44.24 -10.87
N SER A 542 21.18 -44.95 -11.79
CA SER A 542 20.54 -45.79 -12.80
C SER A 542 20.72 -47.28 -12.54
N THR A 543 21.57 -47.66 -11.59
CA THR A 543 21.78 -49.05 -11.18
C THR A 543 21.73 -49.21 -9.65
N PRO A 544 21.40 -50.40 -9.12
CA PRO A 544 21.49 -50.70 -7.69
C PRO A 544 22.88 -50.41 -7.09
N ASP A 545 23.95 -50.73 -7.82
CA ASP A 545 25.33 -50.50 -7.36
C ASP A 545 25.64 -49.00 -7.26
N GLU A 546 25.21 -48.20 -8.24
CA GLU A 546 25.34 -46.74 -8.17
C GLU A 546 24.59 -46.15 -6.96
N VAL A 547 23.43 -46.70 -6.60
CA VAL A 547 22.68 -46.29 -5.41
C VAL A 547 23.44 -46.64 -4.13
N ARG A 548 23.98 -47.85 -4.02
CA ARG A 548 24.77 -48.28 -2.87
C ARG A 548 26.00 -47.40 -2.68
N ASP A 549 26.79 -47.22 -3.74
CA ASP A 549 28.01 -46.42 -3.72
C ASP A 549 27.73 -44.95 -3.39
N ALA A 550 26.66 -44.39 -3.96
CA ALA A 550 26.25 -43.02 -3.67
C ALA A 550 25.85 -42.84 -2.20
N PHE A 551 25.15 -43.81 -1.61
CA PHE A 551 24.74 -43.78 -0.21
C PHE A 551 25.98 -43.75 0.70
N ASP A 552 26.85 -44.73 0.57
CA ASP A 552 28.03 -44.89 1.43
C ASP A 552 28.96 -43.68 1.32
N LEU A 553 29.20 -43.22 0.08
CA LEU A 553 30.04 -42.06 -0.17
C LEU A 553 29.45 -40.77 0.40
N MET A 554 28.12 -40.59 0.30
CA MET A 554 27.42 -39.41 0.81
C MET A 554 27.48 -39.38 2.35
N MET A 555 27.13 -40.48 3.00
CA MET A 555 27.15 -40.59 4.47
C MET A 555 28.56 -40.38 5.02
N LEU A 556 29.58 -40.97 4.39
CA LEU A 556 30.98 -40.80 4.79
C LEU A 556 31.46 -39.36 4.62
N ARG A 557 31.25 -38.74 3.45
CA ARG A 557 31.76 -37.38 3.16
C ARG A 557 31.09 -36.33 4.02
N ILE A 558 29.77 -36.41 4.17
CA ILE A 558 29.02 -35.45 4.96
C ILE A 558 29.32 -35.63 6.44
N GLY A 559 29.37 -36.87 6.95
CA GLY A 559 29.77 -37.14 8.32
C GLY A 559 31.17 -36.62 8.66
N LYS A 560 32.12 -36.67 7.71
CA LYS A 560 33.44 -36.05 7.89
C LYS A 560 33.42 -34.52 7.89
N LYS A 561 32.62 -33.91 7.01
CA LYS A 561 32.52 -32.44 6.91
C LYS A 561 31.72 -31.82 8.06
N MET A 562 30.73 -32.53 8.58
CA MET A 562 29.88 -32.10 9.69
C MET A 562 29.71 -33.24 10.72
N PRO A 563 30.72 -33.49 11.57
CA PRO A 563 30.70 -34.60 12.54
C PRO A 563 29.55 -34.54 13.54
N GLU A 564 29.11 -33.32 13.88
CA GLU A 564 28.02 -33.06 14.84
C GLU A 564 26.62 -33.12 14.21
N ALA A 565 26.51 -33.26 12.88
CA ALA A 565 25.21 -33.30 12.22
C ALA A 565 24.55 -34.67 12.40
N ARG A 566 23.28 -34.69 12.80
CA ARG A 566 22.49 -35.91 12.85
C ARG A 566 22.08 -36.31 11.44
N LEU A 567 22.64 -37.39 10.92
CA LEU A 567 22.27 -37.95 9.63
C LEU A 567 21.22 -39.04 9.84
N LEU A 568 20.02 -38.84 9.29
CA LEU A 568 18.89 -39.79 9.40
C LEU A 568 18.85 -40.78 8.22
N GLY A 569 19.84 -40.72 7.33
CA GLY A 569 19.91 -41.49 6.09
C GLY A 569 19.69 -40.61 4.86
N THR A 570 19.15 -41.19 3.78
CA THR A 570 18.90 -40.49 2.53
C THR A 570 17.46 -40.64 2.07
N TYR A 571 16.91 -39.63 1.40
CA TYR A 571 15.62 -39.70 0.73
C TYR A 571 15.86 -40.16 -0.71
N ILE A 572 15.33 -41.34 -1.03
CA ILE A 572 15.38 -41.92 -2.37
C ILE A 572 14.05 -41.64 -3.05
N GLU A 573 14.10 -41.05 -4.25
CA GLU A 573 12.90 -40.71 -5.00
C GLU A 573 13.05 -40.92 -6.50
N LYS A 574 11.94 -41.16 -7.18
CA LYS A 574 11.93 -41.31 -8.64
C LYS A 574 12.45 -40.05 -9.32
N MET A 575 13.33 -40.18 -10.30
CA MET A 575 13.71 -39.04 -11.13
C MET A 575 12.51 -38.50 -11.90
N GLY A 576 12.27 -37.20 -11.78
CA GLY A 576 11.26 -36.49 -12.56
C GLY A 576 11.66 -36.36 -14.03
N THR A 577 10.67 -36.11 -14.89
CA THR A 577 10.90 -35.77 -16.30
C THR A 577 11.63 -34.42 -16.41
N ARG A 578 12.45 -34.26 -17.45
CA ARG A 578 13.08 -32.96 -17.72
C ARG A 578 12.00 -31.91 -17.99
N GLY A 579 12.19 -30.72 -17.43
CA GLY A 579 11.28 -29.59 -17.58
C GLY A 579 11.97 -28.29 -17.20
N ARG A 580 11.20 -27.20 -17.19
CA ARG A 580 11.65 -25.90 -16.70
C ARG A 580 11.58 -25.89 -15.18
N GLU A 581 12.65 -25.46 -14.53
CA GLU A 581 12.68 -25.27 -13.08
C GLU A 581 12.19 -23.86 -12.73
N VAL A 582 11.19 -23.79 -11.85
CA VAL A 582 10.67 -22.56 -11.25
C VAL A 582 10.69 -22.68 -9.72
N ILE A 583 10.63 -21.56 -9.02
CA ILE A 583 10.50 -21.52 -7.56
C ILE A 583 9.16 -20.93 -7.17
N LEU A 584 8.48 -21.60 -6.25
CA LEU A 584 7.30 -21.08 -5.57
C LEU A 584 7.64 -20.99 -4.09
N GLY A 585 7.59 -19.79 -3.52
CA GLY A 585 7.93 -19.56 -2.12
C GLY A 585 6.84 -18.84 -1.37
N MET A 586 6.98 -18.79 -0.06
CA MET A 586 6.19 -17.95 0.82
C MET A 586 7.04 -17.54 2.02
N THR A 587 6.99 -16.26 2.36
CA THR A 587 7.49 -15.74 3.63
C THR A 587 6.35 -15.01 4.33
N ARG A 588 6.22 -15.16 5.64
CA ARG A 588 5.20 -14.47 6.42
C ARG A 588 5.73 -13.11 6.87
N ASP A 589 5.14 -12.06 6.32
CA ASP A 589 5.35 -10.71 6.80
C ASP A 589 4.58 -10.50 8.12
N PRO A 590 5.18 -9.86 9.14
CA PRO A 590 4.53 -9.66 10.43
C PRO A 590 3.30 -8.76 10.37
N GLN A 591 3.21 -7.85 9.38
CA GLN A 591 2.12 -6.89 9.24
C GLN A 591 0.98 -7.45 8.39
N PHE A 592 1.31 -8.08 7.26
CA PHE A 592 0.33 -8.46 6.24
C PHE A 592 0.12 -9.97 6.09
N GLY A 593 0.91 -10.78 6.80
CA GLY A 593 0.80 -12.24 6.77
C GLY A 593 1.51 -12.86 5.55
N PRO A 594 0.98 -13.94 4.97
CA PRO A 594 1.71 -14.73 3.99
C PRO A 594 1.92 -13.97 2.67
N MET A 595 3.19 -13.76 2.31
CA MET A 595 3.62 -13.20 1.03
C MET A 595 4.11 -14.33 0.14
N LEU A 596 3.35 -14.66 -0.90
CA LEU A 596 3.75 -15.62 -1.92
C LEU A 596 4.81 -15.02 -2.82
N MET A 597 5.75 -15.86 -3.23
CA MET A 597 6.84 -15.55 -4.13
C MET A 597 6.78 -16.46 -5.35
N PHE A 598 7.03 -15.91 -6.53
CA PHE A 598 7.33 -16.66 -7.73
C PHE A 598 8.63 -16.17 -8.36
N GLY A 599 9.42 -17.09 -8.94
CA GLY A 599 10.60 -16.77 -9.75
C GLY A 599 11.03 -17.95 -10.62
N LEU A 600 11.98 -17.71 -11.53
CA LEU A 600 12.64 -18.81 -12.25
C LEU A 600 13.67 -19.49 -11.34
N GLY A 601 13.60 -20.82 -11.24
CA GLY A 601 14.38 -21.62 -10.30
C GLY A 601 15.85 -21.80 -10.71
N GLY A 602 16.62 -22.44 -9.83
CA GLY A 602 18.06 -22.69 -10.01
C GLY A 602 18.92 -21.48 -9.61
N ILE A 603 20.13 -21.39 -10.19
CA ILE A 603 21.14 -20.34 -9.88
C ILE A 603 20.67 -18.91 -10.16
N PHE A 604 19.56 -18.74 -10.88
CA PHE A 604 19.05 -17.43 -11.33
C PHE A 604 18.34 -16.64 -10.23
N VAL A 605 17.81 -17.30 -9.18
CA VAL A 605 17.12 -16.64 -8.06
C VAL A 605 18.08 -15.76 -7.26
N GLU A 606 19.27 -16.28 -6.94
CA GLU A 606 20.27 -15.61 -6.09
C GLU A 606 20.98 -14.45 -6.81
N ILE A 607 21.14 -14.55 -8.14
CA ILE A 607 21.93 -13.60 -8.94
C ILE A 607 21.05 -12.52 -9.59
N MET A 608 19.88 -12.87 -10.14
CA MET A 608 19.09 -11.94 -10.96
C MET A 608 17.97 -11.21 -10.20
N LYS A 609 17.59 -11.67 -8.99
CA LYS A 609 16.49 -11.11 -8.18
C LYS A 609 15.18 -10.96 -8.97
N ASP A 610 14.94 -11.82 -9.96
CA ASP A 610 13.75 -11.80 -10.81
C ASP A 610 12.60 -12.56 -10.13
N VAL A 611 12.04 -11.95 -9.10
CA VAL A 611 10.98 -12.51 -8.27
C VAL A 611 9.82 -11.53 -8.14
N THR A 612 8.61 -12.06 -8.04
CA THR A 612 7.39 -11.28 -7.80
C THR A 612 6.75 -11.73 -6.49
N PHE A 613 6.16 -10.76 -5.78
CA PHE A 613 5.56 -10.98 -4.47
C PHE A 613 4.10 -10.54 -4.44
N HIS A 614 3.20 -11.41 -3.99
CA HIS A 614 1.79 -11.12 -3.82
C HIS A 614 1.30 -11.64 -2.46
N LEU A 615 0.34 -10.96 -1.85
CA LEU A 615 -0.28 -11.42 -0.61
C LEU A 615 -1.12 -12.68 -0.85
N ALA A 616 -1.11 -13.64 0.06
CA ALA A 616 -2.12 -14.71 0.08
C ALA A 616 -3.41 -14.23 0.79
N PRO A 617 -4.60 -14.73 0.39
CA PRO A 617 -4.81 -15.64 -0.71
C PRO A 617 -4.80 -14.92 -2.08
N VAL A 618 -4.29 -15.59 -3.13
CA VAL A 618 -4.30 -15.09 -4.52
C VAL A 618 -5.45 -15.66 -5.36
N THR A 619 -5.93 -14.88 -6.32
CA THR A 619 -6.84 -15.35 -7.38
C THR A 619 -6.06 -15.98 -8.54
N ALA A 620 -6.74 -16.65 -9.48
CA ALA A 620 -6.11 -17.16 -10.70
C ALA A 620 -5.46 -16.05 -11.53
N GLN A 621 -6.13 -14.89 -11.64
CA GLN A 621 -5.60 -13.73 -12.35
C GLN A 621 -4.35 -13.18 -11.65
N GLU A 622 -4.38 -13.00 -10.32
CA GLU A 622 -3.21 -12.54 -9.54
C GLU A 622 -2.04 -13.53 -9.67
N ALA A 623 -2.31 -14.84 -9.67
CA ALA A 623 -1.29 -15.86 -9.88
C ALA A 623 -0.66 -15.76 -11.29
N LEU A 624 -1.46 -15.53 -12.34
CA LEU A 624 -0.93 -15.30 -13.70
C LEU A 624 -0.14 -13.99 -13.81
N GLU A 625 -0.61 -12.93 -13.14
CA GLU A 625 0.11 -11.65 -13.06
C GLU A 625 1.47 -11.80 -12.38
N MET A 626 1.59 -12.63 -11.33
CA MET A 626 2.88 -12.94 -10.71
C MET A 626 3.86 -13.52 -11.74
N LEU A 627 3.40 -14.38 -12.65
CA LEU A 627 4.23 -14.95 -13.70
C LEU A 627 4.64 -13.89 -14.72
N ARG A 628 3.66 -13.13 -15.23
CA ARG A 628 3.86 -12.09 -16.27
C ARG A 628 4.77 -10.96 -15.84
N ASN A 629 4.77 -10.62 -14.55
CA ASN A 629 5.57 -9.53 -14.01
C ASN A 629 7.04 -9.92 -13.75
N THR A 630 7.43 -11.17 -14.03
CA THR A 630 8.86 -11.53 -14.07
C THR A 630 9.48 -11.07 -15.38
N LYS A 631 10.71 -10.55 -15.32
CA LYS A 631 11.48 -10.15 -16.53
C LYS A 631 11.67 -11.33 -17.47
N SER A 632 11.71 -12.53 -16.91
CA SER A 632 11.95 -13.75 -17.64
C SER A 632 10.67 -14.48 -18.08
N TYR A 633 9.49 -13.86 -18.01
CA TYR A 633 8.23 -14.46 -18.46
C TYR A 633 8.30 -14.99 -19.90
N ALA A 634 9.00 -14.29 -20.79
CA ALA A 634 9.22 -14.73 -22.17
C ALA A 634 9.90 -16.13 -22.27
N LEU A 635 10.68 -16.55 -21.26
CA LEU A 635 11.26 -17.89 -21.20
C LEU A 635 10.22 -18.99 -20.88
N LEU A 636 9.09 -18.63 -20.28
CA LEU A 636 7.95 -19.51 -20.05
C LEU A 636 7.09 -19.64 -21.32
N GLU A 637 6.98 -18.58 -22.11
CA GLU A 637 6.24 -18.57 -23.38
C GLU A 637 6.95 -19.32 -24.52
N GLY A 638 8.24 -19.62 -24.35
CA GLY A 638 9.07 -20.32 -25.32
C GLY A 638 10.15 -19.40 -25.86
N ALA A 639 11.41 -19.82 -25.72
CA ALA A 639 12.56 -19.06 -26.20
C ALA A 639 13.70 -19.99 -26.60
N ARG A 640 14.43 -19.62 -27.66
CA ARG A 640 15.63 -20.33 -28.16
C ARG A 640 15.39 -21.83 -28.45
N GLY A 641 14.29 -22.14 -29.15
CA GLY A 641 13.98 -23.51 -29.60
C GLY A 641 13.44 -24.44 -28.51
N ARG A 642 13.00 -23.91 -27.36
CA ARG A 642 12.28 -24.67 -26.33
C ARG A 642 10.79 -24.37 -26.38
N ASP A 643 9.99 -25.42 -26.18
CA ASP A 643 8.53 -25.32 -26.14
C ASP A 643 8.02 -24.52 -24.94
N ARG A 644 6.81 -23.97 -25.11
CA ARG A 644 6.07 -23.26 -24.06
C ARG A 644 5.74 -24.20 -22.90
N VAL A 645 5.91 -23.71 -21.67
CA VAL A 645 5.53 -24.46 -20.47
C VAL A 645 4.06 -24.23 -20.12
N ASP A 646 3.48 -25.12 -19.33
CA ASP A 646 2.11 -24.97 -18.82
C ASP A 646 2.02 -23.88 -17.74
N VAL A 647 1.78 -22.64 -18.17
CA VAL A 647 1.67 -21.45 -17.31
C VAL A 647 0.48 -21.56 -16.35
N ASP A 648 -0.64 -22.15 -16.80
CA ASP A 648 -1.83 -22.32 -15.99
C ASP A 648 -1.61 -23.35 -14.88
N ALA A 649 -0.83 -24.41 -15.14
CA ALA A 649 -0.42 -25.36 -14.13
C ALA A 649 0.43 -24.71 -13.02
N ILE A 650 1.34 -23.79 -13.37
CA ILE A 650 2.10 -23.01 -12.37
C ILE A 650 1.15 -22.13 -11.54
N ALA A 651 0.22 -21.42 -12.19
CA ALA A 651 -0.76 -20.58 -11.51
C ALA A 651 -1.66 -21.39 -10.56
N ASN A 652 -2.04 -22.61 -10.93
CA ASN A 652 -2.77 -23.54 -10.05
C ASN A 652 -1.92 -23.97 -8.85
N CYS A 653 -0.64 -24.27 -9.04
CA CYS A 653 0.28 -24.56 -7.94
C CYS A 653 0.43 -23.36 -6.98
N LEU A 654 0.53 -22.14 -7.49
CA LEU A 654 0.56 -20.92 -6.67
C LEU A 654 -0.73 -20.76 -5.86
N GLN A 655 -1.90 -21.01 -6.43
CA GLN A 655 -3.17 -20.95 -5.69
C GLN A 655 -3.30 -22.07 -4.63
N ARG A 656 -2.80 -23.28 -4.90
CA ARG A 656 -2.73 -24.35 -3.88
C ARG A 656 -1.78 -24.00 -2.74
N LEU A 657 -0.62 -23.44 -3.05
CA LEU A 657 0.33 -22.92 -2.07
C LEU A 657 -0.32 -21.81 -1.24
N SER A 658 -1.01 -20.90 -1.91
CA SER A 658 -1.79 -19.83 -1.31
C SER A 658 -2.82 -20.33 -0.30
N GLN A 659 -3.54 -21.41 -0.62
CA GLN A 659 -4.51 -22.01 0.30
C GLN A 659 -3.80 -22.63 1.51
N LEU A 660 -2.70 -23.38 1.29
CA LEU A 660 -1.92 -24.03 2.34
C LEU A 660 -1.43 -23.04 3.40
N VAL A 661 -0.81 -21.94 2.97
CA VAL A 661 -0.23 -20.94 3.88
C VAL A 661 -1.27 -20.05 4.57
N THR A 662 -2.48 -20.02 4.01
CA THR A 662 -3.66 -19.38 4.63
C THR A 662 -4.30 -20.30 5.67
N ASP A 663 -4.38 -21.61 5.40
CA ASP A 663 -4.93 -22.62 6.31
C ASP A 663 -4.08 -22.82 7.57
N PHE A 664 -2.76 -22.61 7.48
CA PHE A 664 -1.81 -22.84 8.58
C PHE A 664 -0.94 -21.60 8.89
N PRO A 665 -1.40 -20.71 9.79
CA PRO A 665 -0.67 -19.52 10.22
C PRO A 665 0.72 -19.80 10.83
N GLN A 666 0.93 -20.99 11.39
CA GLN A 666 2.21 -21.40 11.97
C GLN A 666 3.35 -21.52 10.94
N ILE A 667 3.04 -21.62 9.64
CA ILE A 667 4.08 -21.64 8.59
C ILE A 667 4.62 -20.22 8.42
N GLN A 668 5.91 -20.04 8.70
CA GLN A 668 6.62 -18.77 8.59
C GLN A 668 7.31 -18.63 7.23
N GLU A 669 7.92 -19.70 6.74
CA GLU A 669 8.55 -19.74 5.43
C GLU A 669 8.25 -21.07 4.77
N MET A 670 8.16 -21.08 3.45
CA MET A 670 8.01 -22.29 2.68
C MET A 670 8.59 -22.09 1.28
N ASP A 671 9.36 -23.05 0.80
CA ASP A 671 9.93 -23.05 -0.54
C ASP A 671 9.64 -24.37 -1.25
N ILE A 672 9.26 -24.28 -2.52
CA ILE A 672 9.23 -25.37 -3.49
C ILE A 672 10.29 -25.01 -4.54
N ASN A 673 11.48 -25.62 -4.43
CA ASN A 673 12.62 -25.25 -5.26
C ASN A 673 13.54 -26.44 -5.60
N PRO A 674 13.49 -27.00 -6.81
CA PRO A 674 12.64 -26.57 -7.93
C PRO A 674 11.24 -27.20 -7.92
N LEU A 675 10.27 -26.46 -8.44
CA LEU A 675 9.10 -27.02 -9.11
C LEU A 675 9.46 -27.23 -10.59
N ILE A 676 9.34 -28.46 -11.08
CA ILE A 676 9.67 -28.80 -12.47
C ILE A 676 8.39 -28.79 -13.30
N VAL A 677 8.37 -27.99 -14.36
CA VAL A 677 7.20 -27.78 -15.23
C VAL A 677 7.51 -28.29 -16.64
N GLY A 678 6.68 -29.19 -17.16
CA GLY A 678 6.80 -29.68 -18.52
C GLY A 678 5.99 -28.87 -19.54
N GLY A 679 5.73 -29.48 -20.70
CA GLY A 679 4.86 -28.90 -21.73
C GLY A 679 3.39 -28.85 -21.30
N ILE A 680 2.56 -28.23 -22.12
CA ILE A 680 1.12 -28.07 -21.89
C ILE A 680 0.46 -29.43 -21.60
N GLY A 681 -0.33 -29.50 -20.52
CA GLY A 681 -1.04 -30.71 -20.09
C GLY A 681 -0.22 -31.65 -19.21
N THR A 682 1.01 -31.30 -18.83
CA THR A 682 1.82 -32.07 -17.88
C THR A 682 1.77 -31.47 -16.47
N ASP A 683 1.56 -32.32 -15.47
CA ASP A 683 1.48 -31.87 -14.08
C ASP A 683 2.85 -31.46 -13.52
N PRO A 684 3.00 -30.24 -12.96
CA PRO A 684 4.24 -29.79 -12.35
C PRO A 684 4.68 -30.67 -11.19
N VAL A 685 5.96 -31.04 -11.16
CA VAL A 685 6.54 -31.97 -10.18
C VAL A 685 7.27 -31.19 -9.09
N VAL A 686 6.92 -31.42 -7.83
CA VAL A 686 7.67 -30.90 -6.67
C VAL A 686 8.94 -31.72 -6.48
N ALA A 687 10.07 -31.17 -6.94
CA ALA A 687 11.35 -31.86 -6.80
C ALA A 687 11.92 -31.70 -5.39
N ASP A 688 11.80 -30.52 -4.77
CA ASP A 688 12.21 -30.26 -3.39
C ASP A 688 11.19 -29.34 -2.71
N ALA A 689 11.01 -29.52 -1.40
CA ALA A 689 10.15 -28.69 -0.58
C ALA A 689 10.72 -28.53 0.84
N ARG A 690 10.63 -27.31 1.37
CA ARG A 690 11.02 -26.97 2.74
C ARG A 690 9.94 -26.11 3.40
N ILE A 691 9.75 -26.30 4.71
CA ILE A 691 8.84 -25.49 5.52
C ILE A 691 9.52 -25.11 6.83
N THR A 692 9.48 -23.82 7.18
CA THR A 692 9.86 -23.29 8.50
C THR A 692 8.59 -22.95 9.29
N LEU A 693 8.51 -23.41 10.54
CA LEU A 693 7.40 -23.15 11.46
C LEU A 693 7.78 -22.13 12.54
N SER A 694 6.79 -21.45 13.12
CA SER A 694 7.02 -20.53 14.24
C SER A 694 7.45 -21.29 15.50
N LYS A 695 8.43 -20.72 16.20
CA LYS A 695 8.88 -21.23 17.52
C LYS A 695 7.90 -20.92 18.65
N THR A 696 7.05 -19.92 18.42
CA THR A 696 6.07 -19.41 19.38
C THR A 696 4.68 -19.65 18.81
N SER A 697 3.80 -20.24 19.61
CA SER A 697 2.38 -20.44 19.34
C SER A 697 1.58 -19.16 19.53
#